data_AF-A0AAU5D999-F1
#
_entry.id   AF-A0AAU5D999-F1
#
_cell.length_a   1.000
_cell.length_b   1.000
_cell.length_c   1.000
_cell.angle_alpha   90.00
_cell.angle_beta   90.00
_cell.angle_gamma   90.00
#
_symmetry.space_group_name_H-M   'P 1'
#
loop_
_entity.id
_entity.type
_entity.pdbx_description
1 polymer ?
#
loop_
_entity_poly.entity_id
_entity_poly.type
_entity_poly.pdbx_seq_one_letter_code
_entity_poly.pdbx_strand_id
1 'polypeptide(L)'
;MARATDTQATTQAAQATARADKAAPQAREPQAADDAADRARADAVEAALGKLDLDTKARLLAGQDMWSLPALPEIGLKSLVMSDGPIGVRGVRWTADDPSVALPSPTALAAAWDPGLARRAGSLLAQEARRKGVHVLLAPTVNLHRTPLGGRHFECYSEDPYLTGEIGTGYVRGVQEGGVGTTVKHFVANDAETDRFTVDNRIAPRPLREMYLAPFEAIVANAHPWGIMTAYNQVNGTTMTEHRYLVNEVLRGEWGFDGFNVSDWMAARATAGDVLGGLDVAMPGPQTVYGPALAEAVRAGEVPESAVDGAVRNVLRLAARVGVLDGAPAAVTEPPATVDGAALAREIARRAFVLVRNENAALPLAPGRIALSGAAARDARILGGGSATVFPAYVVSPLDGLTAALAGHPGSALTYTLGADPSDELAPADQGFTLRAVCRDASGAVIGEGSLPSGQVQWIGDDLPAGVTYDTMAAIEVTGTFVPRESGEHSFGTRGLGGFALTVGGERLWEGVQELGSEADPFEAFFGAPCERGRIVLTEGEPVEVSLRYQVPDLSAVPLKAVMFSLLHLGPRRDADELIAEAARDARDADTAVVVVATTERVESEGFDRQDLALPGRQDDLVRAVAAANPNTVVIVNAGSPVELPWRDEVAAVLLTWFPGQEGGAALADVLLGAAEPGGRLPTTWPAALADAPVTEVTPQDGRLDYREGLFIGYRGYEKAGVTPAYAFGHGLGYTDWTYESLEVTGATARVRVRNTGARPGREVVQIYLAPVDDTADRPARWLAAFAGVEAGPGESVEAEIALPARAFEIWDEAAGGWSRIPGGYDVQAGRSLADIRLTATLEI
;
A
#
# COMPACT_ATOMS: atom_id res chain seq x y z
N MET A 1 -52.38 56.38 -14.34
CA MET A 1 -53.45 56.20 -13.35
C MET A 1 -53.37 54.79 -12.80
N ALA A 2 -53.59 54.66 -11.50
CA ALA A 2 -53.23 53.53 -10.66
C ALA A 2 -54.14 52.29 -10.81
N ARG A 3 -53.54 51.10 -10.49
CA ARG A 3 -54.06 49.87 -9.83
C ARG A 3 -55.31 49.21 -10.41
N ALA A 4 -55.53 47.89 -10.41
CA ALA A 4 -54.91 46.63 -9.97
C ALA A 4 -55.67 45.53 -10.78
N THR A 5 -55.22 44.29 -11.02
CA THR A 5 -55.07 43.10 -10.15
C THR A 5 -54.66 41.98 -11.12
N ASP A 6 -53.51 41.34 -10.98
CA ASP A 6 -53.26 40.10 -10.22
C ASP A 6 -53.94 38.84 -10.82
N THR A 7 -53.16 37.97 -11.48
CA THR A 7 -53.40 36.52 -11.45
C THR A 7 -52.11 35.75 -11.78
N GLN A 8 -51.81 34.80 -10.91
CA GLN A 8 -50.68 33.89 -10.85
C GLN A 8 -50.47 33.06 -12.12
N ALA A 9 -49.21 32.99 -12.57
CA ALA A 9 -48.59 31.76 -13.09
C ALA A 9 -47.09 31.99 -13.29
N THR A 10 -46.26 31.27 -12.51
CA THR A 10 -44.87 30.81 -12.74
C THR A 10 -43.99 31.05 -11.52
N THR A 11 -43.86 30.03 -10.67
CA THR A 11 -42.75 29.90 -9.73
C THR A 11 -42.30 28.44 -9.75
N GLN A 12 -41.26 28.15 -10.53
CA GLN A 12 -40.28 27.07 -10.30
C GLN A 12 -39.28 27.04 -11.48
N ALA A 13 -38.43 28.05 -11.54
CA ALA A 13 -37.16 28.02 -12.29
C ALA A 13 -36.35 29.25 -11.85
N ALA A 14 -35.43 29.05 -10.89
CA ALA A 14 -34.23 29.85 -10.64
C ALA A 14 -33.78 29.67 -9.18
N GLN A 15 -32.96 28.66 -8.91
CA GLN A 15 -32.06 28.63 -7.75
C GLN A 15 -31.02 27.51 -7.98
N ALA A 16 -29.94 27.83 -8.69
CA ALA A 16 -28.63 27.17 -8.60
C ALA A 16 -27.63 27.89 -9.51
N THR A 17 -27.22 29.09 -9.12
CA THR A 17 -25.98 29.71 -9.59
C THR A 17 -25.24 30.20 -8.35
N ALA A 18 -24.39 29.33 -7.81
CA ALA A 18 -23.45 29.70 -6.76
C ALA A 18 -22.30 30.48 -7.41
N ARG A 19 -22.04 31.64 -6.85
CA ARG A 19 -21.08 32.64 -7.30
C ARG A 19 -19.65 32.15 -7.05
N ALA A 20 -18.80 32.35 -8.04
CA ALA A 20 -17.36 32.46 -7.86
C ALA A 20 -17.06 33.68 -6.97
N ASP A 21 -16.53 33.43 -5.78
CA ASP A 21 -15.99 34.47 -4.92
C ASP A 21 -14.57 34.83 -5.38
N LYS A 22 -14.41 36.08 -5.80
CA LYS A 22 -13.12 36.75 -5.94
C LYS A 22 -12.62 37.11 -4.54
N ALA A 23 -11.54 36.50 -4.10
CA ALA A 23 -10.86 36.89 -2.87
C ALA A 23 -10.19 38.27 -3.03
N ALA A 24 -10.70 39.26 -2.31
CA ALA A 24 -9.94 40.42 -1.84
C ALA A 24 -9.51 40.15 -0.38
N PRO A 25 -8.36 40.68 0.09
CA PRO A 25 -7.72 40.18 1.30
C PRO A 25 -8.50 40.57 2.56
N GLN A 26 -9.07 39.57 3.24
CA GLN A 26 -9.51 39.67 4.63
C GLN A 26 -8.34 39.32 5.58
N ALA A 27 -8.43 39.81 6.81
CA ALA A 27 -7.33 40.15 7.71
C ALA A 27 -6.41 38.99 8.20
N ARG A 28 -5.15 39.36 8.48
CA ARG A 28 -3.98 38.59 8.96
C ARG A 28 -4.10 37.94 10.37
N GLU A 29 -5.25 37.37 10.76
CA GLU A 29 -5.41 36.78 12.11
C GLU A 29 -4.97 35.30 12.27
N PRO A 30 -5.15 34.38 11.30
CA PRO A 30 -4.80 32.96 11.48
C PRO A 30 -3.29 32.71 11.66
N GLN A 31 -2.47 33.36 10.83
CA GLN A 31 -1.03 33.17 10.79
C GLN A 31 -0.34 33.60 12.10
N ALA A 32 -0.81 34.67 12.74
CA ALA A 32 -0.23 35.15 14.00
C ALA A 32 -0.54 34.22 15.19
N ALA A 33 -1.68 33.53 15.16
CA ALA A 33 -2.08 32.56 16.17
C ALA A 33 -1.31 31.23 16.00
N ASP A 34 -1.15 30.76 14.76
CA ASP A 34 -0.33 29.59 14.43
C ASP A 34 1.13 29.82 14.84
N ASP A 35 1.68 30.99 14.51
CA ASP A 35 3.03 31.40 14.92
C ASP A 35 3.20 31.42 16.45
N ALA A 36 2.14 31.74 17.22
CA ALA A 36 2.19 31.73 18.68
C ALA A 36 2.11 30.32 19.26
N ALA A 37 1.29 29.44 18.67
CA ALA A 37 1.21 28.04 19.05
C ALA A 37 2.51 27.29 18.74
N ASP A 38 3.13 27.57 17.60
CA ASP A 38 4.44 27.00 17.23
C ASP A 38 5.55 27.46 18.17
N ARG A 39 5.58 28.74 18.55
CA ARG A 39 6.50 29.23 19.58
C ARG A 39 6.28 28.53 20.92
N ALA A 40 5.02 28.37 21.35
CA ALA A 40 4.70 27.68 22.60
C ALA A 40 5.14 26.20 22.57
N ARG A 41 4.97 25.50 21.45
CA ARG A 41 5.51 24.14 21.26
C ARG A 41 7.04 24.13 21.37
N ALA A 42 7.73 25.04 20.67
CA ALA A 42 9.18 25.12 20.69
C ALA A 42 9.72 25.40 22.11
N ASP A 43 9.10 26.33 22.84
CA ASP A 43 9.49 26.66 24.22
C ASP A 43 9.29 25.46 25.17
N ALA A 44 8.18 24.72 25.01
CA ALA A 44 7.94 23.51 25.79
C ALA A 44 8.96 22.39 25.48
N VAL A 45 9.35 22.25 24.22
CA VAL A 45 10.38 21.29 23.78
C VAL A 45 11.73 21.61 24.41
N GLU A 46 12.21 22.86 24.34
CA GLU A 46 13.49 23.22 24.94
C GLU A 46 13.46 23.12 26.48
N ALA A 47 12.34 23.48 27.11
CA ALA A 47 12.16 23.36 28.54
C ALA A 47 12.16 21.89 29.01
N ALA A 48 11.61 20.98 28.20
CA ALA A 48 11.67 19.54 28.46
C ALA A 48 13.09 18.99 28.26
N LEU A 49 13.73 19.31 27.13
CA LEU A 49 15.10 18.88 26.82
C LEU A 49 16.10 19.28 27.91
N GLY A 50 16.01 20.52 28.42
CA GLY A 50 16.90 21.04 29.46
C GLY A 50 16.79 20.35 30.83
N LYS A 51 15.80 19.48 31.04
CA LYS A 51 15.62 18.70 32.27
C LYS A 51 16.18 17.28 32.18
N LEU A 52 16.50 16.79 30.99
CA LEU A 52 16.93 15.40 30.78
C LEU A 52 18.44 15.26 30.97
N ASP A 53 18.85 14.20 31.66
CA ASP A 53 20.24 13.76 31.67
C ASP A 53 20.57 12.91 30.43
N LEU A 54 21.87 12.66 30.21
CA LEU A 54 22.36 11.92 29.04
C LEU A 54 21.75 10.51 28.90
N ASP A 55 21.63 9.76 30.00
CA ASP A 55 21.09 8.39 29.94
C ASP A 55 19.60 8.41 29.58
N THR A 56 18.85 9.40 30.08
CA THR A 56 17.44 9.56 29.74
C THR A 56 17.25 10.02 28.29
N LYS A 57 18.08 10.96 27.82
CA LYS A 57 18.12 11.35 26.40
C LYS A 57 18.36 10.14 25.51
N ALA A 58 19.42 9.38 25.77
CA ALA A 58 19.77 8.21 24.98
C ALA A 58 18.70 7.10 25.03
N ARG A 59 18.05 6.90 26.18
CA ARG A 59 16.94 5.96 26.36
C ARG A 59 15.70 6.34 25.54
N LEU A 60 15.37 7.63 25.44
CA LEU A 60 14.22 8.11 24.66
C LEU A 60 14.36 7.83 23.15
N LEU A 61 15.59 7.79 22.64
CA LEU A 61 15.88 7.54 21.23
C LEU A 61 15.86 6.04 20.86
N ALA A 62 15.83 5.16 21.86
CA ALA A 62 15.71 3.73 21.67
C ALA A 62 14.24 3.31 21.75
N GLY A 63 13.82 2.37 20.90
CA GLY A 63 12.56 1.64 21.11
C GLY A 63 12.49 1.11 22.54
N GLN A 64 11.35 1.31 23.21
CA GLN A 64 11.03 0.62 24.46
C GLN A 64 10.68 -0.84 24.18
N ASP A 65 9.93 -1.05 23.10
CA ASP A 65 9.43 -2.34 22.62
C ASP A 65 9.33 -2.32 21.08
N MET A 66 8.53 -3.21 20.51
CA MET A 66 8.35 -3.31 19.07
C MET A 66 7.74 -2.06 18.43
N TRP A 67 6.95 -1.27 19.17
CA TRP A 67 6.05 -0.24 18.61
C TRP A 67 6.05 1.08 19.37
N SER A 68 6.80 1.22 20.47
CA SER A 68 6.71 2.41 21.31
C SER A 68 8.05 2.98 21.77
N LEU A 69 8.04 4.28 22.03
CA LEU A 69 9.08 5.01 22.76
C LEU A 69 8.64 5.23 24.22
N PRO A 70 9.60 5.29 25.16
CA PRO A 70 9.26 5.33 26.58
C PRO A 70 8.59 6.64 27.00
N ALA A 71 7.71 6.53 28.01
CA ALA A 71 7.20 7.70 28.72
C ALA A 71 8.30 8.29 29.65
N LEU A 72 8.29 9.61 29.84
CA LEU A 72 9.18 10.32 30.77
C LEU A 72 8.34 11.27 31.66
N PRO A 73 7.81 10.78 32.80
CA PRO A 73 6.95 11.57 33.69
C PRO A 73 7.59 12.86 34.22
N GLU A 74 8.91 12.89 34.37
CA GLU A 74 9.70 14.05 34.84
C GLU A 74 9.58 15.29 33.93
N ILE A 75 9.22 15.08 32.67
CA ILE A 75 8.94 16.15 31.70
C ILE A 75 7.49 16.14 31.19
N GLY A 76 6.62 15.30 31.77
CA GLY A 76 5.24 15.15 31.34
C GLY A 76 5.08 14.55 29.94
N LEU A 77 6.05 13.73 29.50
CA LEU A 77 5.99 13.01 28.23
C LEU A 77 5.30 11.65 28.44
N LYS A 78 4.21 11.41 27.70
CA LYS A 78 3.59 10.07 27.61
C LYS A 78 4.30 9.23 26.54
N SER A 79 4.11 7.91 26.59
CA SER A 79 4.68 7.00 25.60
C SER A 79 4.19 7.35 24.20
N LEU A 80 5.11 7.33 23.24
CA LEU A 80 4.87 7.62 21.82
C LEU A 80 4.73 6.28 21.11
N VAL A 81 3.63 6.09 20.38
CA VAL A 81 3.25 4.78 19.80
C VAL A 81 3.18 4.91 18.29
N MET A 82 3.84 3.98 17.60
CA MET A 82 3.83 3.87 16.14
C MET A 82 3.21 2.54 15.69
N SER A 83 2.63 2.52 14.49
CA SER A 83 2.02 1.31 13.94
C SER A 83 2.05 1.35 12.41
N ASP A 84 2.16 0.18 11.80
CA ASP A 84 1.76 -0.01 10.40
C ASP A 84 0.22 0.08 10.27
N GLY A 85 -0.32 0.24 9.06
CA GLY A 85 0.34 0.25 7.77
C GLY A 85 -0.38 1.16 6.75
N PRO A 86 -0.02 1.06 5.47
CA PRO A 86 -0.45 2.03 4.45
C PRO A 86 -1.93 1.93 4.04
N ILE A 87 -2.64 0.87 4.46
CA ILE A 87 -4.04 0.59 4.07
C ILE A 87 -5.01 0.43 5.24
N GLY A 88 -4.54 0.58 6.47
CA GLY A 88 -5.29 0.33 7.69
C GLY A 88 -4.35 0.37 8.89
N VAL A 89 -4.87 0.50 10.11
CA VAL A 89 -4.02 0.61 11.30
C VAL A 89 -4.03 -0.71 12.05
N ARG A 90 -2.96 -1.50 11.95
CA ARG A 90 -2.86 -2.79 12.65
C ARG A 90 -2.95 -2.58 14.17
N GLY A 91 -2.22 -1.60 14.68
CA GLY A 91 -2.00 -1.38 16.11
C GLY A 91 -0.74 -2.11 16.58
N VAL A 92 -0.60 -2.21 17.90
CA VAL A 92 0.60 -2.79 18.55
C VAL A 92 0.53 -4.31 18.73
N ARG A 93 -0.54 -4.95 18.23
CA ARG A 93 -0.81 -6.39 18.37
C ARG A 93 -1.22 -7.00 17.05
N TRP A 94 -0.85 -8.25 16.82
CA TRP A 94 -1.20 -9.02 15.63
C TRP A 94 -2.50 -9.79 15.86
N THR A 95 -3.62 -9.08 16.02
CA THR A 95 -4.92 -9.67 16.40
C THR A 95 -6.10 -9.13 15.58
N ALA A 96 -7.10 -9.99 15.35
CA ALA A 96 -8.40 -9.60 14.80
C ALA A 96 -9.44 -9.20 15.87
N ASP A 97 -9.11 -9.27 17.16
CA ASP A 97 -10.02 -8.83 18.24
C ASP A 97 -10.28 -7.31 18.23
N ASP A 98 -9.38 -6.56 17.60
CA ASP A 98 -9.50 -5.12 17.38
C ASP A 98 -9.31 -4.82 15.88
N PRO A 99 -10.33 -5.08 15.05
CA PRO A 99 -10.20 -4.96 13.60
C PRO A 99 -9.96 -3.51 13.17
N SER A 100 -9.41 -3.31 11.97
CA SER A 100 -9.26 -2.01 11.33
C SER A 100 -9.84 -2.01 9.93
N VAL A 101 -10.19 -0.84 9.39
CA VAL A 101 -10.58 -0.76 7.98
C VAL A 101 -9.43 -1.22 7.09
N ALA A 102 -9.72 -2.04 6.08
CA ALA A 102 -8.79 -2.40 5.02
C ALA A 102 -9.16 -1.63 3.75
N LEU A 103 -8.42 -0.55 3.50
CA LEU A 103 -8.51 0.23 2.27
C LEU A 103 -7.85 -0.50 1.09
N PRO A 104 -8.15 -0.10 -0.16
CA PRO A 104 -7.40 -0.56 -1.32
C PRO A 104 -5.90 -0.27 -1.20
N SER A 105 -5.09 -1.15 -1.81
CA SER A 105 -3.62 -1.02 -1.88
C SER A 105 -3.14 0.36 -2.36
N PRO A 106 -1.93 0.81 -1.98
CA PRO A 106 -1.34 2.03 -2.49
C PRO A 106 -1.33 2.12 -4.03
N THR A 107 -1.00 1.04 -4.73
CA THR A 107 -1.09 1.01 -6.21
C THR A 107 -2.52 1.28 -6.69
N ALA A 108 -3.54 0.71 -6.03
CA ALA A 108 -4.94 1.01 -6.34
C ALA A 108 -5.28 2.48 -6.08
N LEU A 109 -4.84 3.04 -4.95
CA LEU A 109 -5.06 4.45 -4.61
C LEU A 109 -4.42 5.39 -5.64
N ALA A 110 -3.21 5.07 -6.12
CA ALA A 110 -2.56 5.81 -7.20
C ALA A 110 -3.30 5.66 -8.53
N ALA A 111 -3.85 4.48 -8.83
CA ALA A 111 -4.66 4.25 -10.03
C ALA A 111 -5.92 5.11 -10.08
N ALA A 112 -6.36 5.68 -8.95
CA ALA A 112 -7.44 6.66 -8.93
C ALA A 112 -7.02 8.08 -9.41
N TRP A 113 -5.72 8.39 -9.49
CA TRP A 113 -5.17 9.69 -9.90
C TRP A 113 -5.88 10.86 -9.20
N ASP A 114 -6.01 10.76 -7.87
CA ASP A 114 -6.81 11.69 -7.07
C ASP A 114 -6.16 11.96 -5.70
N PRO A 115 -5.33 13.01 -5.59
CA PRO A 115 -4.74 13.44 -4.33
C PRO A 115 -5.79 13.81 -3.26
N GLY A 116 -6.99 14.26 -3.68
CA GLY A 116 -8.09 14.57 -2.77
C GLY A 116 -8.68 13.31 -2.14
N LEU A 117 -8.82 12.24 -2.92
CA LEU A 117 -9.24 10.94 -2.42
C LEU A 117 -8.18 10.33 -1.48
N ALA A 118 -6.89 10.47 -1.80
CA ALA A 118 -5.80 10.07 -0.92
C ALA A 118 -5.82 10.83 0.43
N ARG A 119 -6.15 12.12 0.41
CA ARG A 119 -6.36 12.90 1.64
C ARG A 119 -7.52 12.37 2.49
N ARG A 120 -8.65 12.02 1.88
CA ARG A 120 -9.78 11.41 2.61
C ARG A 120 -9.41 10.05 3.20
N ALA A 121 -8.64 9.23 2.48
CA ALA A 121 -8.07 7.98 3.00
C ALA A 121 -7.20 8.25 4.24
N GLY A 122 -6.28 9.22 4.16
CA GLY A 122 -5.46 9.63 5.29
C GLY A 122 -6.29 10.09 6.51
N SER A 123 -7.36 10.85 6.30
CA SER A 123 -8.24 11.29 7.40
C SER A 123 -8.94 10.12 8.10
N LEU A 124 -9.39 9.10 7.35
CA LEU A 124 -9.95 7.88 7.93
C LEU A 124 -8.89 7.11 8.73
N LEU A 125 -7.67 6.98 8.19
CA LEU A 125 -6.59 6.28 8.88
C LEU A 125 -6.14 7.00 10.16
N ALA A 126 -6.20 8.33 10.21
CA ALA A 126 -5.98 9.06 11.45
C ALA A 126 -7.09 8.80 12.49
N GLN A 127 -8.35 8.62 12.07
CA GLN A 127 -9.44 8.25 12.98
C GLN A 127 -9.21 6.85 13.57
N GLU A 128 -8.79 5.90 12.74
CA GLU A 128 -8.40 4.55 13.18
C GLU A 128 -7.19 4.55 14.11
N ALA A 129 -6.15 5.33 13.79
CA ALA A 129 -4.97 5.48 14.63
C ALA A 129 -5.32 6.02 16.02
N ARG A 130 -6.12 7.09 16.08
CA ARG A 130 -6.57 7.66 17.36
C ARG A 130 -7.42 6.70 18.16
N ARG A 131 -8.31 5.95 17.51
CA ARG A 131 -9.12 4.89 18.15
C ARG A 131 -8.23 3.84 18.83
N LYS A 132 -7.10 3.51 18.20
CA LYS A 132 -6.11 2.54 18.68
C LYS A 132 -5.00 3.12 19.57
N GLY A 133 -5.03 4.42 19.89
CA GLY A 133 -3.98 5.07 20.68
C GLY A 133 -2.62 5.16 19.97
N VAL A 134 -2.63 5.09 18.63
CA VAL A 134 -1.45 5.24 17.77
C VAL A 134 -1.23 6.72 17.46
N HIS A 135 0.01 7.17 17.60
CA HIS A 135 0.41 8.57 17.39
C HIS A 135 1.12 8.78 16.05
N VAL A 136 1.71 7.73 15.48
CA VAL A 136 2.43 7.78 14.21
C VAL A 136 2.08 6.58 13.33
N LEU A 137 1.69 6.83 12.09
CA LEU A 137 1.55 5.80 11.06
C LEU A 137 2.85 5.64 10.28
N LEU A 138 3.28 4.39 10.13
CA LEU A 138 4.47 3.99 9.34
C LEU A 138 4.12 3.91 7.85
N ALA A 139 3.70 5.04 7.30
CA ALA A 139 3.18 5.20 5.95
C ALA A 139 3.24 6.69 5.54
N PRO A 140 3.15 7.02 4.24
CA PRO A 140 3.04 6.09 3.10
C PRO A 140 4.38 5.57 2.58
N THR A 141 4.31 4.49 1.79
CA THR A 141 5.46 3.93 1.05
C THR A 141 5.55 4.56 -0.34
N VAL A 142 6.67 5.23 -0.65
CA VAL A 142 6.85 6.09 -1.85
C VAL A 142 8.08 5.72 -2.68
N ASN A 143 8.62 4.52 -2.46
CA ASN A 143 9.55 3.89 -3.41
C ASN A 143 8.88 3.73 -4.79
N LEU A 144 9.68 3.65 -5.85
CA LEU A 144 9.15 3.62 -7.21
C LEU A 144 8.99 2.20 -7.71
N HIS A 145 8.01 1.98 -8.59
CA HIS A 145 7.91 0.75 -9.39
C HIS A 145 9.06 0.69 -10.41
N ARG A 146 10.28 0.43 -9.94
CA ARG A 146 11.49 0.33 -10.77
C ARG A 146 11.41 -0.84 -11.73
N THR A 147 10.89 -1.97 -11.26
CA THR A 147 10.74 -3.23 -11.99
C THR A 147 9.42 -3.91 -11.63
N PRO A 148 8.74 -4.59 -12.57
CA PRO A 148 7.51 -5.32 -12.27
C PRO A 148 7.74 -6.54 -11.35
N LEU A 149 9.00 -6.93 -11.11
CA LEU A 149 9.37 -8.03 -10.23
C LEU A 149 9.43 -7.65 -8.74
N GLY A 150 9.38 -6.36 -8.39
CA GLY A 150 9.56 -5.92 -7.00
C GLY A 150 8.50 -6.50 -6.04
N GLY A 151 8.94 -7.11 -4.93
CA GLY A 151 8.05 -7.80 -3.97
C GLY A 151 6.99 -6.90 -3.34
N ARG A 152 7.33 -5.64 -3.07
CA ARG A 152 6.45 -4.62 -2.46
C ARG A 152 5.83 -3.67 -3.48
N HIS A 153 5.76 -4.07 -4.74
CA HIS A 153 5.17 -3.26 -5.80
C HIS A 153 3.75 -2.79 -5.43
N PHE A 154 2.91 -3.67 -4.88
CA PHE A 154 1.54 -3.35 -4.44
C PHE A 154 1.48 -2.26 -3.35
N GLU A 155 2.55 -2.12 -2.56
CA GLU A 155 2.65 -1.17 -1.44
C GLU A 155 3.15 0.21 -1.90
N CYS A 156 3.66 0.31 -3.13
CA CYS A 156 4.12 1.55 -3.74
C CYS A 156 3.04 2.15 -4.66
N TYR A 157 3.17 3.43 -4.98
CA TYR A 157 2.16 4.15 -5.76
C TYR A 157 2.32 3.97 -7.28
N SER A 158 3.50 4.28 -7.83
CA SER A 158 3.68 4.44 -9.28
C SER A 158 5.14 4.25 -9.70
N GLU A 159 5.37 4.02 -10.99
CA GLU A 159 6.69 4.14 -11.63
C GLU A 159 7.09 5.61 -11.86
N ASP A 160 6.12 6.53 -11.78
CA ASP A 160 6.32 7.95 -12.01
C ASP A 160 6.49 8.73 -10.69
N PRO A 161 7.57 9.50 -10.52
CA PRO A 161 7.85 10.22 -9.28
C PRO A 161 6.86 11.36 -9.01
N TYR A 162 6.31 12.01 -10.05
CA TYR A 162 5.35 13.09 -9.88
C TYR A 162 4.02 12.54 -9.37
N LEU A 163 3.49 11.49 -9.99
CA LEU A 163 2.26 10.84 -9.51
C LEU A 163 2.43 10.33 -8.07
N THR A 164 3.56 9.69 -7.76
CA THR A 164 3.86 9.21 -6.40
C THR A 164 3.88 10.35 -5.38
N GLY A 165 4.55 11.47 -5.70
CA GLY A 165 4.63 12.64 -4.84
C GLY A 165 3.27 13.32 -4.58
N GLU A 166 2.42 13.45 -5.60
CA GLU A 166 1.09 14.06 -5.48
C GLU A 166 0.13 13.21 -4.63
N ILE A 167 0.07 11.90 -4.88
CA ILE A 167 -0.77 10.99 -4.10
C ILE A 167 -0.27 10.89 -2.66
N GLY A 168 1.04 10.75 -2.45
CA GLY A 168 1.67 10.74 -1.13
C GLY A 168 1.44 12.04 -0.35
N THR A 169 1.47 13.20 -1.03
CA THR A 169 1.16 14.51 -0.42
C THR A 169 -0.27 14.55 0.09
N GLY A 170 -1.24 14.08 -0.71
CA GLY A 170 -2.63 13.95 -0.31
C GLY A 170 -2.77 13.10 0.96
N TYR A 171 -2.20 11.89 0.93
CA TYR A 171 -2.20 10.95 2.05
C TYR A 171 -1.64 11.58 3.34
N VAL A 172 -0.44 12.17 3.28
CA VAL A 172 0.24 12.77 4.44
C VAL A 172 -0.57 13.89 5.05
N ARG A 173 -1.11 14.79 4.21
CA ARG A 173 -2.00 15.87 4.69
C ARG A 173 -3.20 15.30 5.42
N GLY A 174 -3.87 14.30 4.84
CA GLY A 174 -5.05 13.68 5.43
C GLY A 174 -4.81 13.10 6.81
N VAL A 175 -3.68 12.40 7.00
CA VAL A 175 -3.31 11.81 8.30
C VAL A 175 -2.97 12.90 9.33
N GLN A 176 -2.13 13.87 8.96
CA GLN A 176 -1.64 14.90 9.88
C GLN A 176 -2.72 15.89 10.30
N GLU A 177 -3.68 16.19 9.41
CA GLU A 177 -4.88 16.97 9.77
C GLU A 177 -5.72 16.26 10.84
N GLY A 178 -5.64 14.93 10.94
CA GLY A 178 -6.25 14.16 12.02
C GLY A 178 -5.47 14.19 13.35
N GLY A 179 -4.33 14.88 13.42
CA GLY A 179 -3.48 14.95 14.62
C GLY A 179 -2.55 13.75 14.82
N VAL A 180 -2.31 12.96 13.76
CA VAL A 180 -1.46 11.76 13.77
C VAL A 180 -0.26 12.00 12.87
N GLY A 181 0.95 11.64 13.32
CA GLY A 181 2.15 11.74 12.50
C GLY A 181 2.18 10.71 11.38
N THR A 182 2.84 11.05 10.27
CA THR A 182 3.22 10.08 9.24
C THR A 182 4.72 9.79 9.30
N THR A 183 5.12 8.67 8.72
CA THR A 183 6.51 8.33 8.48
C THR A 183 6.64 7.88 7.02
N VAL A 184 7.02 8.81 6.13
CA VAL A 184 7.18 8.52 4.71
C VAL A 184 8.35 7.55 4.54
N LYS A 185 8.16 6.46 3.80
CA LYS A 185 9.12 5.35 3.73
C LYS A 185 9.33 4.78 2.33
N HIS A 186 10.44 4.11 2.02
CA HIS A 186 11.66 3.99 2.82
C HIS A 186 12.72 4.85 2.14
N PHE A 187 13.28 5.79 2.90
CA PHE A 187 14.25 6.77 2.43
C PHE A 187 15.65 6.15 2.41
N VAL A 188 16.26 5.85 1.26
CA VAL A 188 15.72 5.90 -0.11
C VAL A 188 16.20 4.69 -0.91
N ALA A 189 15.54 4.44 -2.04
CA ALA A 189 15.90 3.41 -3.02
C ALA A 189 15.80 1.96 -2.50
N ASN A 190 14.83 1.67 -1.64
CA ASN A 190 14.43 0.30 -1.29
C ASN A 190 13.42 -0.22 -2.33
N ASP A 191 13.87 -0.38 -3.57
CA ASP A 191 12.98 -0.70 -4.71
C ASP A 191 12.98 -2.19 -5.10
N ALA A 192 13.71 -3.03 -4.33
CA ALA A 192 13.76 -4.50 -4.43
C ALA A 192 13.97 -5.09 -3.02
N GLU A 193 13.48 -6.31 -2.80
CA GLU A 193 13.52 -6.97 -1.48
C GLU A 193 14.74 -7.88 -1.28
N THR A 194 15.29 -8.44 -2.36
CA THR A 194 16.44 -9.34 -2.34
C THR A 194 17.64 -8.68 -1.68
N ASP A 195 18.18 -9.30 -0.63
CA ASP A 195 19.30 -8.79 0.19
C ASP A 195 19.11 -7.37 0.74
N ARG A 196 17.86 -6.88 0.91
CA ARG A 196 17.55 -5.49 1.29
C ARG A 196 18.33 -4.96 2.50
N PHE A 197 18.67 -5.82 3.46
CA PHE A 197 19.47 -5.47 4.64
C PHE A 197 20.91 -5.05 4.33
N THR A 198 21.48 -5.51 3.22
CA THR A 198 22.92 -5.38 2.95
C THR A 198 23.25 -4.86 1.56
N VAL A 199 22.30 -4.87 0.63
CA VAL A 199 22.50 -4.41 -0.74
C VAL A 199 22.95 -2.94 -0.77
N ASP A 200 23.92 -2.68 -1.64
CA ASP A 200 24.37 -1.34 -1.98
C ASP A 200 23.88 -0.92 -3.37
N ASN A 201 22.88 -0.04 -3.37
CA ASN A 201 22.28 0.48 -4.58
C ASN A 201 23.17 1.59 -5.17
N ARG A 202 23.73 1.33 -6.35
CA ARG A 202 24.63 2.24 -7.06
C ARG A 202 23.84 3.09 -8.04
N ILE A 203 23.65 4.36 -7.68
CA ILE A 203 22.76 5.28 -8.38
C ILE A 203 23.50 6.57 -8.72
N ALA A 204 23.47 6.98 -9.99
CA ALA A 204 24.06 8.24 -10.41
C ALA A 204 23.33 9.45 -9.77
N PRO A 205 24.01 10.59 -9.53
CA PRO A 205 23.41 11.73 -8.83
C PRO A 205 22.13 12.24 -9.48
N ARG A 206 22.10 12.34 -10.82
CA ARG A 206 20.92 12.80 -11.55
C ARG A 206 19.67 11.92 -11.35
N PRO A 207 19.67 10.61 -11.65
CA PRO A 207 18.50 9.77 -11.38
C PRO A 207 18.16 9.66 -9.89
N LEU A 208 19.14 9.71 -8.99
CA LEU A 208 18.86 9.77 -7.54
C LEU A 208 17.97 10.97 -7.19
N ARG A 209 18.27 12.15 -7.77
CA ARG A 209 17.54 13.41 -7.54
C ARG A 209 16.23 13.51 -8.31
N GLU A 210 16.23 13.13 -9.60
CA GLU A 210 15.07 13.27 -10.49
C GLU A 210 14.01 12.19 -10.31
N MET A 211 14.39 11.01 -9.79
CA MET A 211 13.47 9.87 -9.63
C MET A 211 13.25 9.51 -8.17
N TYR A 212 14.25 8.94 -7.49
CA TYR A 212 14.03 8.25 -6.22
C TYR A 212 13.84 9.19 -5.02
N LEU A 213 14.49 10.36 -5.04
CA LEU A 213 14.31 11.41 -4.04
C LEU A 213 13.09 12.30 -4.32
N ALA A 214 12.64 12.39 -5.57
CA ALA A 214 11.63 13.35 -6.00
C ALA A 214 10.27 13.20 -5.27
N PRO A 215 9.73 11.99 -5.01
CA PRO A 215 8.52 11.85 -4.20
C PRO A 215 8.71 12.38 -2.77
N PHE A 216 9.85 12.11 -2.14
CA PHE A 216 10.15 12.61 -0.79
C PHE A 216 10.29 14.13 -0.78
N GLU A 217 10.99 14.72 -1.75
CA GLU A 217 11.12 16.17 -1.90
C GLU A 217 9.74 16.84 -2.03
N ALA A 218 8.88 16.30 -2.91
CA ALA A 218 7.54 16.82 -3.13
C ALA A 218 6.70 16.76 -1.85
N ILE A 219 6.72 15.65 -1.12
CA ILE A 219 5.96 15.47 0.12
C ILE A 219 6.50 16.38 1.22
N VAL A 220 7.82 16.54 1.34
CA VAL A 220 8.44 17.47 2.31
C VAL A 220 8.03 18.90 2.03
N ALA A 221 8.07 19.32 0.76
CA ALA A 221 7.70 20.67 0.35
C ALA A 221 6.20 20.95 0.52
N ASN A 222 5.35 19.98 0.22
CA ASN A 222 3.90 20.20 0.12
C ASN A 222 3.09 19.75 1.33
N ALA A 223 3.58 18.80 2.13
CA ALA A 223 2.84 18.21 3.24
C ALA A 223 3.57 18.27 4.59
N HIS A 224 4.86 18.61 4.61
CA HIS A 224 5.67 18.70 5.84
C HIS A 224 5.48 17.47 6.74
N PRO A 225 5.89 16.26 6.28
CA PRO A 225 5.70 15.04 7.04
C PRO A 225 6.41 15.15 8.39
N TRP A 226 5.79 14.61 9.44
CA TRP A 226 6.36 14.66 10.78
C TRP A 226 7.45 13.63 11.00
N GLY A 227 7.55 12.61 10.15
CA GLY A 227 8.57 11.58 10.18
C GLY A 227 9.00 11.07 8.81
N ILE A 228 10.22 10.54 8.74
CA ILE A 228 10.79 9.79 7.62
C ILE A 228 11.40 8.48 8.16
N MET A 229 11.20 7.37 7.45
CA MET A 229 11.84 6.10 7.77
C MET A 229 13.05 5.90 6.88
N THR A 230 14.23 5.77 7.47
CA THR A 230 15.46 5.41 6.76
C THR A 230 15.44 3.93 6.38
N ALA A 231 15.81 3.64 5.14
CA ALA A 231 15.72 2.30 4.55
C ALA A 231 16.77 1.31 5.09
N TYR A 232 16.58 0.03 4.79
CA TYR A 232 17.53 -1.05 5.10
C TYR A 232 18.85 -0.97 4.32
N ASN A 233 18.74 -0.66 3.02
CA ASN A 233 19.84 -0.74 2.07
C ASN A 233 20.90 0.33 2.27
N GLN A 234 22.01 0.17 1.54
CA GLN A 234 22.97 1.25 1.31
C GLN A 234 22.63 1.97 0.00
N VAL A 235 23.05 3.23 -0.07
CA VAL A 235 23.10 3.99 -1.33
C VAL A 235 24.52 4.47 -1.52
N ASN A 236 25.12 4.13 -2.66
CA ASN A 236 26.46 4.55 -3.03
C ASN A 236 27.55 4.26 -1.96
N GLY A 237 27.40 3.16 -1.22
CA GLY A 237 28.36 2.65 -0.24
C GLY A 237 28.16 3.11 1.21
N THR A 238 27.05 3.78 1.55
CA THR A 238 26.70 4.13 2.94
C THR A 238 25.31 3.62 3.29
N THR A 239 25.17 2.93 4.43
CA THR A 239 23.86 2.52 4.99
C THR A 239 22.96 3.72 5.18
N MET A 240 21.67 3.62 4.83
CA MET A 240 20.77 4.77 4.90
C MET A 240 20.58 5.35 6.32
N THR A 241 20.71 4.52 7.37
CA THR A 241 20.68 5.00 8.77
C THR A 241 21.90 5.85 9.13
N GLU A 242 23.04 5.65 8.45
CA GLU A 242 24.31 6.37 8.66
C GLU A 242 24.54 7.48 7.61
N HIS A 243 23.59 7.68 6.68
CA HIS A 243 23.82 8.44 5.45
C HIS A 243 23.72 9.97 5.62
N ARG A 244 24.73 10.56 6.28
CA ARG A 244 24.82 12.00 6.58
C ARG A 244 24.44 12.93 5.42
N TYR A 245 24.97 12.69 4.21
CA TYR A 245 24.69 13.59 3.07
C TYR A 245 23.19 13.64 2.75
N LEU A 246 22.56 12.50 2.47
CA LEU A 246 21.13 12.45 2.12
C LEU A 246 20.22 12.85 3.28
N VAL A 247 20.56 12.47 4.51
CA VAL A 247 19.67 12.70 5.67
C VAL A 247 19.84 14.10 6.26
N ASN A 248 21.07 14.55 6.50
CA ASN A 248 21.30 15.86 7.14
C ASN A 248 21.46 17.00 6.14
N GLU A 249 22.18 16.78 5.03
CA GLU A 249 22.48 17.88 4.09
C GLU A 249 21.35 18.07 3.07
N VAL A 250 20.79 16.99 2.52
CA VAL A 250 19.68 17.07 1.56
C VAL A 250 18.33 17.21 2.26
N LEU A 251 17.89 16.17 2.99
CA LEU A 251 16.56 16.13 3.59
C LEU A 251 16.33 17.29 4.59
N ARG A 252 17.23 17.47 5.57
CA ARG A 252 17.10 18.57 6.55
C ARG A 252 17.62 19.90 6.04
N GLY A 253 18.80 19.90 5.39
CA GLY A 253 19.46 21.12 4.94
C GLY A 253 18.77 21.77 3.76
N GLU A 254 18.77 21.11 2.60
CA GLU A 254 18.20 21.65 1.37
C GLU A 254 16.66 21.73 1.41
N TRP A 255 15.97 20.69 1.90
CA TRP A 255 14.50 20.65 1.85
C TRP A 255 13.81 21.20 3.10
N GLY A 256 14.57 21.45 4.19
CA GLY A 256 14.02 22.03 5.41
C GLY A 256 13.16 21.06 6.25
N PHE A 257 13.36 19.74 6.12
CA PHE A 257 12.65 18.77 6.95
C PHE A 257 12.96 18.95 8.44
N ASP A 258 11.91 19.16 9.24
CA ASP A 258 12.00 19.41 10.68
C ASP A 258 11.44 18.28 11.56
N GLY A 259 11.00 17.18 10.94
CA GLY A 259 10.47 16.01 11.61
C GLY A 259 11.54 15.10 12.20
N PHE A 260 11.15 13.88 12.59
CA PHE A 260 12.06 12.87 13.10
C PHE A 260 12.41 11.80 12.06
N ASN A 261 13.62 11.25 12.14
CA ASN A 261 14.06 10.11 11.35
C ASN A 261 14.06 8.85 12.22
N VAL A 262 13.36 7.82 11.78
CA VAL A 262 13.34 6.49 12.42
C VAL A 262 13.99 5.46 11.52
N SER A 263 14.59 4.44 12.11
CA SER A 263 15.12 3.31 11.34
C SER A 263 13.96 2.45 10.87
N ASP A 264 14.12 1.79 9.74
CA ASP A 264 13.37 0.55 9.54
C ASP A 264 13.76 -0.48 10.65
N TRP A 265 12.93 -1.49 10.85
CA TRP A 265 13.06 -2.42 11.97
C TRP A 265 14.35 -3.23 11.88
N MET A 266 15.28 -3.01 12.82
CA MET A 266 16.63 -3.61 12.83
C MET A 266 17.59 -3.08 11.75
N ALA A 267 17.25 -1.99 11.04
CA ALA A 267 18.16 -1.38 10.07
C ALA A 267 19.35 -0.66 10.73
N ALA A 268 19.14 -0.09 11.92
CA ALA A 268 20.16 0.60 12.70
C ALA A 268 21.15 -0.40 13.31
N ARG A 269 22.44 -0.26 12.95
CA ARG A 269 23.49 -1.25 13.24
C ARG A 269 24.75 -0.65 13.85
N ALA A 270 24.86 0.67 13.93
CA ALA A 270 26.04 1.36 14.41
C ALA A 270 25.68 2.58 15.28
N THR A 271 26.00 2.55 16.58
CA THR A 271 25.65 3.63 17.52
C THR A 271 26.11 5.03 17.08
N ALA A 272 27.41 5.22 16.82
CA ALA A 272 27.96 6.53 16.47
C ALA A 272 27.66 6.92 15.02
N GLY A 273 27.74 5.96 14.09
CA GLY A 273 27.46 6.17 12.68
C GLY A 273 26.02 6.62 12.45
N ASP A 274 25.06 5.94 13.10
CA ASP A 274 23.62 6.21 12.93
C ASP A 274 23.27 7.63 13.43
N VAL A 275 23.70 8.00 14.65
CA VAL A 275 23.36 9.32 15.22
C VAL A 275 24.03 10.48 14.48
N LEU A 276 25.27 10.29 14.02
CA LEU A 276 25.99 11.28 13.20
C LEU A 276 25.48 11.33 11.76
N GLY A 277 24.89 10.22 11.28
CA GLY A 277 24.18 10.10 10.02
C GLY A 277 22.85 10.87 10.02
N GLY A 278 22.29 11.16 11.19
CA GLY A 278 21.03 11.91 11.35
C GLY A 278 19.83 11.03 11.70
N LEU A 279 20.05 9.78 12.13
CA LEU A 279 19.01 8.92 12.68
C LEU A 279 18.63 9.40 14.09
N ASP A 280 17.36 9.75 14.28
CA ASP A 280 16.89 10.19 15.60
C ASP A 280 16.45 8.99 16.47
N VAL A 281 15.77 8.00 15.89
CA VAL A 281 15.17 6.88 16.62
C VAL A 281 15.59 5.54 16.03
N ALA A 282 16.07 4.63 16.88
CA ALA A 282 16.42 3.25 16.50
C ALA A 282 15.36 2.25 16.98
N MET A 283 14.69 1.58 16.04
CA MET A 283 13.64 0.59 16.26
C MET A 283 14.06 -0.81 15.77
N PRO A 284 13.52 -1.91 16.36
CA PRO A 284 12.70 -1.95 17.57
C PRO A 284 13.52 -1.94 18.87
N GLY A 285 12.84 -1.95 20.01
CA GLY A 285 13.40 -2.22 21.34
C GLY A 285 13.08 -3.62 21.88
N PRO A 286 13.54 -3.95 23.11
CA PRO A 286 14.32 -3.10 24.03
C PRO A 286 15.85 -3.16 23.80
N GLN A 287 16.33 -4.12 22.99
CA GLN A 287 17.74 -4.21 22.61
C GLN A 287 17.95 -3.54 21.25
N THR A 288 18.74 -2.47 21.21
CA THR A 288 19.04 -1.70 20.00
C THR A 288 20.40 -1.01 20.14
N VAL A 289 20.83 -0.28 19.10
CA VAL A 289 22.13 0.43 19.06
C VAL A 289 22.15 1.72 19.88
N TYR A 290 20.98 2.21 20.32
CA TYR A 290 20.82 3.38 21.19
C TYR A 290 20.54 2.98 22.65
N GLY A 291 20.21 3.94 23.51
CA GLY A 291 20.10 3.71 24.96
C GLY A 291 21.48 3.70 25.63
N PRO A 292 21.82 2.70 26.47
CA PRO A 292 23.11 2.66 27.18
C PRO A 292 24.32 2.81 26.27
N ALA A 293 24.33 2.14 25.12
CA ALA A 293 25.45 2.19 24.16
C ALA A 293 25.70 3.62 23.63
N LEU A 294 24.63 4.37 23.34
CA LEU A 294 24.76 5.76 22.88
C LEU A 294 25.26 6.69 23.99
N ALA A 295 24.79 6.50 25.22
CA ALA A 295 25.29 7.28 26.36
C ALA A 295 26.77 6.98 26.64
N GLU A 296 27.21 5.73 26.48
CA GLU A 296 28.63 5.35 26.57
C GLU A 296 29.48 5.98 25.46
N ALA A 297 29.01 5.96 24.20
CA ALA A 297 29.71 6.58 23.07
C ALA A 297 29.91 8.10 23.28
N VAL A 298 28.92 8.79 23.86
CA VAL A 298 29.05 10.22 24.22
C VAL A 298 30.10 10.41 25.33
N ARG A 299 30.07 9.60 26.39
CA ARG A 299 31.05 9.67 27.47
C ARG A 299 32.48 9.35 27.00
N ALA A 300 32.61 8.49 26.00
CA ALA A 300 33.87 8.15 25.35
C ALA A 300 34.39 9.25 24.40
N GLY A 301 33.56 10.25 24.07
CA GLY A 301 33.90 11.34 23.15
C GLY A 301 33.77 10.96 21.67
N GLU A 302 33.15 9.83 21.35
CA GLU A 302 32.91 9.36 19.98
C GLU A 302 31.73 10.10 19.32
N VAL A 303 30.74 10.48 20.14
CA VAL A 303 29.56 11.25 19.74
C VAL A 303 29.49 12.53 20.57
N PRO A 304 29.32 13.72 19.97
CA PRO A 304 29.05 14.93 20.75
C PRO A 304 27.63 14.88 21.33
N GLU A 305 27.45 15.23 22.61
CA GLU A 305 26.12 15.26 23.25
C GLU A 305 25.12 16.14 22.48
N SER A 306 25.59 17.18 21.79
CA SER A 306 24.73 18.03 20.94
C SER A 306 24.05 17.30 19.79
N ALA A 307 24.61 16.19 19.30
CA ALA A 307 23.95 15.34 18.31
C ALA A 307 22.75 14.60 18.94
N VAL A 308 22.92 14.09 20.16
CA VAL A 308 21.84 13.46 20.95
C VAL A 308 20.76 14.50 21.30
N ASP A 309 21.15 15.71 21.69
CA ASP A 309 20.20 16.81 21.94
C ASP A 309 19.38 17.16 20.69
N GLY A 310 20.01 17.13 19.51
CA GLY A 310 19.34 17.30 18.23
C GLY A 310 18.24 16.26 18.00
N ALA A 311 18.58 14.98 18.17
CA ALA A 311 17.65 13.87 18.00
C ALA A 311 16.51 13.91 19.02
N VAL A 312 16.80 14.16 20.30
CA VAL A 312 15.78 14.28 21.35
C VAL A 312 14.83 15.43 21.06
N ARG A 313 15.34 16.57 20.59
CA ARG A 313 14.49 17.72 20.20
C ARG A 313 13.51 17.35 19.09
N ASN A 314 13.91 16.56 18.11
CA ASN A 314 13.03 16.12 17.02
C ASN A 314 11.91 15.20 17.55
N VAL A 315 12.24 14.26 18.45
CA VAL A 315 11.24 13.39 19.10
C VAL A 315 10.29 14.19 20.00
N LEU A 316 10.79 15.16 20.77
CA LEU A 316 9.96 16.03 21.59
C LEU A 316 9.07 16.95 20.75
N ARG A 317 9.55 17.42 19.58
CA ARG A 317 8.73 18.18 18.63
C ARG A 317 7.58 17.34 18.08
N LEU A 318 7.84 16.08 17.73
CA LEU A 318 6.78 15.13 17.38
C LEU A 318 5.79 14.96 18.54
N ALA A 319 6.29 14.72 19.76
CA ALA A 319 5.46 14.55 20.95
C ALA A 319 4.55 15.77 21.21
N ALA A 320 5.07 16.97 21.01
CA ALA A 320 4.31 18.21 21.06
C ALA A 320 3.22 18.27 19.96
N ARG A 321 3.55 17.92 18.71
CA ARG A 321 2.61 17.91 17.58
C ARG A 321 1.43 16.96 17.81
N VAL A 322 1.70 15.73 18.27
CA VAL A 322 0.67 14.71 18.53
C VAL A 322 -0.02 14.86 19.88
N GLY A 323 0.39 15.83 20.71
CA GLY A 323 -0.27 16.18 21.97
C GLY A 323 0.04 15.27 23.17
N VAL A 324 1.22 14.65 23.19
CA VAL A 324 1.66 13.76 24.28
C VAL A 324 2.77 14.35 25.17
N LEU A 325 3.14 15.61 24.94
CA LEU A 325 4.05 16.39 25.80
C LEU A 325 3.27 17.47 26.56
N ASP A 326 3.30 17.41 27.89
CA ASP A 326 2.63 18.40 28.73
C ASP A 326 3.18 19.82 28.52
N GLY A 327 2.29 20.82 28.56
CA GLY A 327 2.65 22.24 28.37
C GLY A 327 2.81 22.66 26.91
N ALA A 328 2.75 21.74 25.95
CA ALA A 328 2.74 22.04 24.52
C ALA A 328 1.32 21.91 23.94
N PRO A 329 0.80 22.91 23.19
CA PRO A 329 -0.46 22.73 22.47
C PRO A 329 -0.26 21.76 21.30
N ALA A 330 -1.14 20.75 21.18
CA ALA A 330 -1.16 19.84 20.04
C ALA A 330 -1.27 20.62 18.72
N ALA A 331 -0.70 20.07 17.64
CA ALA A 331 -0.78 20.69 16.32
C ALA A 331 -2.22 20.72 15.79
N VAL A 332 -3.03 19.75 16.18
CA VAL A 332 -4.45 19.66 15.83
C VAL A 332 -5.27 19.59 17.11
N THR A 333 -6.08 20.62 17.35
CA THR A 333 -7.03 20.66 18.48
C THR A 333 -8.44 20.24 18.07
N GLU A 334 -8.78 20.41 16.79
CA GLU A 334 -10.09 20.07 16.21
C GLU A 334 -9.89 19.16 14.99
N PRO A 335 -9.96 17.82 15.17
CA PRO A 335 -9.79 16.90 14.06
C PRO A 335 -10.98 16.95 13.07
N PRO A 336 -10.78 16.53 11.79
CA PRO A 336 -11.82 16.49 10.78
C PRO A 336 -13.04 15.66 11.19
N ALA A 337 -14.17 15.89 10.50
CA ALA A 337 -15.39 15.13 10.68
C ALA A 337 -15.20 13.63 10.42
N THR A 338 -15.99 12.80 11.11
CA THR A 338 -15.98 11.34 10.96
C THR A 338 -16.20 10.92 9.52
N VAL A 339 -15.38 9.99 9.04
CA VAL A 339 -15.47 9.41 7.70
C VAL A 339 -16.11 8.02 7.79
N ASP A 340 -17.06 7.72 6.92
CA ASP A 340 -17.59 6.36 6.77
C ASP A 340 -16.55 5.49 6.05
N GLY A 341 -15.92 4.60 6.82
CA GLY A 341 -14.83 3.76 6.32
C GLY A 341 -15.24 2.77 5.24
N ALA A 342 -16.41 2.15 5.36
CA ALA A 342 -16.91 1.20 4.37
C ALA A 342 -17.28 1.93 3.07
N ALA A 343 -18.01 3.04 3.17
CA ALA A 343 -18.37 3.83 2.00
C ALA A 343 -17.12 4.35 1.26
N LEU A 344 -16.10 4.82 2.00
CA LEU A 344 -14.85 5.29 1.40
C LEU A 344 -14.03 4.15 0.79
N ALA A 345 -13.92 2.99 1.46
CA ALA A 345 -13.21 1.83 0.91
C ALA A 345 -13.83 1.38 -0.43
N ARG A 346 -15.17 1.31 -0.49
CA ARG A 346 -15.92 1.00 -1.72
C ARG A 346 -15.73 2.06 -2.80
N GLU A 347 -15.67 3.34 -2.42
CA GLU A 347 -15.39 4.44 -3.35
C GLU A 347 -13.98 4.36 -3.94
N ILE A 348 -12.95 4.19 -3.11
CA ILE A 348 -11.57 4.07 -3.57
C ILE A 348 -11.44 2.89 -4.52
N ALA A 349 -12.01 1.72 -4.18
CA ALA A 349 -11.96 0.54 -5.04
C ALA A 349 -12.56 0.83 -6.43
N ARG A 350 -13.78 1.40 -6.51
CA ARG A 350 -14.40 1.78 -7.80
C ARG A 350 -13.57 2.76 -8.62
N ARG A 351 -12.97 3.76 -7.95
CA ARG A 351 -12.13 4.78 -8.60
C ARG A 351 -10.78 4.24 -9.05
N ALA A 352 -10.30 3.18 -8.41
CA ALA A 352 -9.03 2.53 -8.71
C ALA A 352 -9.12 1.48 -9.82
N PHE A 353 -10.30 0.89 -10.06
CA PHE A 353 -10.46 -0.15 -11.07
C PHE A 353 -10.15 0.40 -12.47
N VAL A 354 -9.24 -0.29 -13.16
CA VAL A 354 -8.77 0.11 -14.49
C VAL A 354 -9.32 -0.87 -15.52
N LEU A 355 -10.26 -0.40 -16.33
CA LEU A 355 -10.77 -1.15 -17.47
C LEU A 355 -9.77 -1.02 -18.62
N VAL A 356 -8.96 -2.04 -18.88
CA VAL A 356 -7.88 -1.96 -19.89
C VAL A 356 -8.33 -2.44 -21.28
N ARG A 357 -9.41 -3.23 -21.33
CA ARG A 357 -10.04 -3.72 -22.56
C ARG A 357 -11.55 -3.83 -22.37
N ASN A 358 -12.33 -3.42 -23.38
CA ASN A 358 -13.78 -3.59 -23.41
C ASN A 358 -14.31 -3.55 -24.86
N GLU A 359 -14.33 -4.71 -25.50
CA GLU A 359 -14.84 -4.88 -26.87
C GLU A 359 -16.36 -5.09 -26.87
N ASN A 360 -17.01 -4.63 -27.93
CA ASN A 360 -18.45 -4.84 -28.17
C ASN A 360 -19.37 -4.44 -27.00
N ALA A 361 -18.92 -3.50 -26.15
CA ALA A 361 -19.61 -3.09 -24.93
C ALA A 361 -19.94 -4.28 -24.00
N ALA A 362 -19.01 -5.24 -23.86
CA ALA A 362 -19.15 -6.37 -22.95
C ALA A 362 -19.35 -5.95 -21.48
N LEU A 363 -18.75 -4.83 -21.08
CA LEU A 363 -19.05 -4.14 -19.84
C LEU A 363 -19.70 -2.77 -20.10
N PRO A 364 -20.67 -2.36 -19.25
CA PRO A 364 -21.21 -3.11 -18.12
C PRO A 364 -22.12 -4.29 -18.56
N LEU A 365 -22.24 -5.29 -17.69
CA LEU A 365 -22.99 -6.52 -17.94
C LEU A 365 -24.47 -6.23 -18.20
N ALA A 366 -25.00 -6.85 -19.25
CA ALA A 366 -26.43 -6.91 -19.50
C ALA A 366 -27.13 -7.88 -18.53
N PRO A 367 -28.42 -7.68 -18.22
CA PRO A 367 -29.19 -8.67 -17.46
C PRO A 367 -29.20 -10.03 -18.16
N GLY A 368 -28.95 -11.10 -17.40
CA GLY A 368 -28.87 -12.46 -17.95
C GLY A 368 -28.23 -13.47 -17.01
N ARG A 369 -27.90 -14.65 -17.54
CA ARG A 369 -27.15 -15.69 -16.84
C ARG A 369 -25.66 -15.34 -16.84
N ILE A 370 -25.07 -15.25 -15.64
CA ILE A 370 -23.67 -14.97 -15.41
C ILE A 370 -23.02 -16.23 -14.84
N ALA A 371 -22.01 -16.76 -15.52
CA ALA A 371 -21.16 -17.82 -14.99
C ALA A 371 -19.90 -17.18 -14.38
N LEU A 372 -19.79 -17.20 -13.06
CA LEU A 372 -18.62 -16.73 -12.33
C LEU A 372 -17.66 -17.90 -12.09
N SER A 373 -16.37 -17.69 -12.34
CA SER A 373 -15.35 -18.71 -12.09
C SER A 373 -14.05 -18.13 -11.53
N GLY A 374 -13.24 -18.99 -10.90
CA GLY A 374 -11.97 -18.65 -10.27
C GLY A 374 -12.05 -18.68 -8.75
N ALA A 375 -11.00 -19.17 -8.08
CA ALA A 375 -10.94 -19.23 -6.62
C ALA A 375 -11.11 -17.85 -5.97
N ALA A 376 -10.44 -16.82 -6.52
CA ALA A 376 -10.51 -15.45 -6.02
C ALA A 376 -11.90 -14.80 -6.17
N ALA A 377 -12.83 -15.42 -6.91
CA ALA A 377 -14.21 -14.95 -6.94
C ALA A 377 -14.92 -15.21 -5.60
N ARG A 378 -14.61 -16.32 -4.93
CA ARG A 378 -15.10 -16.67 -3.59
C ARG A 378 -14.16 -16.15 -2.49
N ASP A 379 -12.86 -16.28 -2.71
CA ASP A 379 -11.80 -16.02 -1.73
C ASP A 379 -10.88 -14.89 -2.21
N ALA A 380 -11.41 -13.67 -2.33
CA ALA A 380 -10.68 -12.56 -2.95
C ALA A 380 -9.45 -12.09 -2.16
N ARG A 381 -8.39 -11.74 -2.89
CA ARG A 381 -7.18 -11.18 -2.30
C ARG A 381 -7.36 -9.67 -2.12
N ILE A 382 -7.52 -9.24 -0.87
CA ILE A 382 -7.80 -7.82 -0.54
C ILE A 382 -6.59 -6.98 -0.17
N LEU A 383 -5.43 -7.59 0.12
CA LEU A 383 -4.19 -6.94 0.55
C LEU A 383 -2.95 -7.76 0.13
N GLY A 384 -1.76 -7.14 0.10
CA GLY A 384 -0.49 -7.86 -0.13
C GLY A 384 0.11 -8.46 1.15
N GLY A 385 1.19 -9.23 1.04
CA GLY A 385 1.86 -9.83 2.21
C GLY A 385 2.71 -8.84 3.04
N GLY A 386 3.20 -9.28 4.21
CA GLY A 386 4.18 -8.52 5.01
C GLY A 386 3.59 -7.53 6.02
N SER A 387 4.38 -6.50 6.36
CA SER A 387 4.04 -5.45 7.34
C SER A 387 2.79 -4.64 7.01
N ALA A 388 2.31 -4.67 5.77
CA ALA A 388 1.05 -4.01 5.37
C ALA A 388 -0.22 -4.78 5.81
N THR A 389 -0.08 -5.97 6.42
CA THR A 389 -1.22 -6.80 6.86
C THR A 389 -2.05 -6.09 7.92
N VAL A 390 -3.37 -6.10 7.72
CA VAL A 390 -4.40 -5.58 8.63
C VAL A 390 -5.56 -6.58 8.71
N PHE A 391 -6.30 -6.54 9.82
CA PHE A 391 -7.42 -7.45 10.07
C PHE A 391 -8.75 -6.70 9.92
N PRO A 392 -9.45 -6.81 8.79
CA PRO A 392 -10.76 -6.19 8.65
C PRO A 392 -11.83 -6.98 9.41
N ALA A 393 -12.89 -6.27 9.81
CA ALA A 393 -14.02 -6.89 10.49
C ALA A 393 -14.81 -7.86 9.59
N TYR A 394 -14.72 -7.67 8.28
CA TYR A 394 -15.34 -8.51 7.26
C TYR A 394 -14.64 -8.29 5.91
N VAL A 395 -14.91 -9.18 4.96
CA VAL A 395 -14.50 -9.05 3.55
C VAL A 395 -15.70 -9.36 2.68
N VAL A 396 -15.94 -8.54 1.64
CA VAL A 396 -16.95 -8.83 0.61
C VAL A 396 -16.23 -9.43 -0.61
N SER A 397 -16.46 -10.71 -0.87
CA SER A 397 -15.95 -11.38 -2.08
C SER A 397 -16.68 -10.92 -3.35
N PRO A 398 -16.08 -11.06 -4.55
CA PRO A 398 -16.79 -10.87 -5.82
C PRO A 398 -18.10 -11.65 -5.91
N LEU A 399 -18.11 -12.90 -5.45
CA LEU A 399 -19.29 -13.75 -5.42
C LEU A 399 -20.37 -13.16 -4.51
N ASP A 400 -20.03 -12.74 -3.29
CA ASP A 400 -20.98 -12.14 -2.35
C ASP A 400 -21.51 -10.80 -2.85
N GLY A 401 -20.62 -9.95 -3.39
CA GLY A 401 -20.98 -8.65 -3.94
C GLY A 401 -21.94 -8.76 -5.12
N LEU A 402 -21.66 -9.66 -6.08
CA LEU A 402 -22.56 -9.92 -7.21
C LEU A 402 -23.87 -10.57 -6.75
N THR A 403 -23.81 -11.54 -5.84
CA THR A 403 -25.02 -12.18 -5.30
C THR A 403 -25.95 -11.15 -4.66
N ALA A 404 -25.41 -10.27 -3.81
CA ALA A 404 -26.17 -9.22 -3.15
C ALA A 404 -26.75 -8.21 -4.15
N ALA A 405 -25.96 -7.78 -5.13
CA ALA A 405 -26.43 -6.81 -6.13
C ALA A 405 -27.49 -7.40 -7.07
N LEU A 406 -27.36 -8.67 -7.46
CA LEU A 406 -28.29 -9.35 -8.37
C LEU A 406 -29.61 -9.74 -7.70
N ALA A 407 -29.69 -9.81 -6.36
CA ALA A 407 -30.95 -10.00 -5.65
C ALA A 407 -32.00 -8.92 -5.99
N GLY A 408 -31.56 -7.72 -6.39
CA GLY A 408 -32.40 -6.62 -6.85
C GLY A 408 -32.70 -6.61 -8.36
N HIS A 409 -32.16 -7.55 -9.15
CA HIS A 409 -32.22 -7.57 -10.62
C HIS A 409 -32.99 -8.79 -11.15
N PRO A 410 -34.34 -8.77 -11.12
CA PRO A 410 -35.14 -9.89 -11.61
C PRO A 410 -34.84 -10.15 -13.09
N GLY A 411 -34.42 -11.37 -13.41
CA GLY A 411 -34.02 -11.79 -14.76
C GLY A 411 -32.53 -12.09 -14.92
N SER A 412 -31.71 -11.78 -13.91
CA SER A 412 -30.32 -12.24 -13.86
C SER A 412 -30.15 -13.44 -12.94
N ALA A 413 -29.24 -14.34 -13.29
CA ALA A 413 -28.90 -15.51 -12.47
C ALA A 413 -27.37 -15.64 -12.40
N LEU A 414 -26.86 -16.05 -11.25
CA LEU A 414 -25.43 -16.24 -11.02
C LEU A 414 -25.16 -17.71 -10.71
N THR A 415 -24.22 -18.31 -11.43
CA THR A 415 -23.60 -19.58 -11.06
C THR A 415 -22.14 -19.35 -10.68
N TYR A 416 -21.59 -20.24 -9.87
CA TYR A 416 -20.19 -20.20 -9.45
C TYR A 416 -19.54 -21.56 -9.61
N THR A 417 -18.34 -21.58 -10.19
CA THR A 417 -17.45 -22.75 -10.23
C THR A 417 -16.03 -22.34 -9.84
N LEU A 418 -15.26 -23.26 -9.25
CA LEU A 418 -13.89 -22.96 -8.83
C LEU A 418 -12.97 -22.71 -10.03
N GLY A 419 -13.02 -23.57 -11.05
CA GLY A 419 -12.20 -23.48 -12.26
C GLY A 419 -10.72 -23.78 -12.01
N ALA A 420 -9.98 -22.82 -11.48
CA ALA A 420 -8.57 -22.96 -11.13
C ALA A 420 -8.31 -22.29 -9.79
N ASP A 421 -7.55 -22.98 -8.94
CA ASP A 421 -7.05 -22.45 -7.68
C ASP A 421 -5.57 -22.04 -7.87
N PRO A 422 -5.20 -20.77 -7.60
CA PRO A 422 -3.81 -20.35 -7.59
C PRO A 422 -2.99 -20.98 -6.45
N SER A 423 -3.63 -21.63 -5.48
CA SER A 423 -2.99 -22.24 -4.31
C SER A 423 -3.09 -23.77 -4.39
N ASP A 424 -1.96 -24.44 -4.63
CA ASP A 424 -1.83 -25.91 -4.60
C ASP A 424 -1.08 -26.42 -3.35
N GLU A 425 -0.71 -25.50 -2.46
CA GLU A 425 0.09 -25.70 -1.27
C GLU A 425 -0.67 -25.39 0.03
N LEU A 426 -0.14 -25.90 1.13
CA LEU A 426 -0.61 -25.64 2.48
C LEU A 426 -0.44 -24.17 2.86
N ALA A 427 -1.51 -23.54 3.32
CA ALA A 427 -1.53 -22.16 3.83
C ALA A 427 -2.01 -22.13 5.30
N PRO A 428 -1.77 -21.04 6.05
CA PRO A 428 -2.33 -20.89 7.39
C PRO A 428 -3.83 -21.17 7.42
N ALA A 429 -4.27 -22.03 8.34
CA ALA A 429 -5.66 -22.46 8.45
C ALA A 429 -6.59 -21.27 8.75
N ASP A 430 -7.41 -20.86 7.80
CA ASP A 430 -8.21 -19.64 7.90
C ASP A 430 -9.68 -19.96 7.57
N GLN A 431 -9.96 -20.22 6.29
CA GLN A 431 -11.32 -20.43 5.81
C GLN A 431 -12.00 -21.66 6.43
N GLY A 432 -13.13 -21.43 7.11
CA GLY A 432 -13.90 -22.47 7.81
C GLY A 432 -13.37 -22.82 9.20
N PHE A 433 -12.32 -22.15 9.68
CA PHE A 433 -11.76 -22.38 11.01
C PHE A 433 -12.24 -21.35 12.03
N THR A 434 -12.49 -21.81 13.25
CA THR A 434 -12.60 -20.95 14.43
C THR A 434 -11.55 -21.40 15.43
N LEU A 435 -10.50 -20.59 15.64
CA LEU A 435 -9.31 -20.98 16.39
C LEU A 435 -9.08 -20.08 17.60
N ARG A 436 -8.47 -20.68 18.63
CA ARG A 436 -7.91 -19.97 19.77
C ARG A 436 -6.57 -20.59 20.16
N ALA A 437 -5.71 -19.80 20.79
CA ALA A 437 -4.51 -20.28 21.43
C ALA A 437 -4.75 -20.48 22.93
N VAL A 438 -4.29 -21.61 23.47
CA VAL A 438 -4.29 -21.91 24.91
C VAL A 438 -2.84 -22.07 25.37
N CYS A 439 -2.37 -21.16 26.21
CA CYS A 439 -1.02 -21.18 26.77
C CYS A 439 -0.99 -21.95 28.09
N ARG A 440 0.02 -22.80 28.26
CA ARG A 440 0.19 -23.65 29.45
C ARG A 440 1.58 -23.52 30.05
N ASP A 441 1.66 -23.66 31.37
CA ASP A 441 2.93 -23.75 32.10
C ASP A 441 3.53 -25.16 32.08
N ALA A 442 4.69 -25.32 32.73
CA ALA A 442 5.40 -26.60 32.81
C ALA A 442 4.64 -27.70 33.57
N SER A 443 3.63 -27.36 34.39
CA SER A 443 2.75 -28.32 35.07
C SER A 443 1.56 -28.75 34.20
N GLY A 444 1.33 -28.05 33.07
CA GLY A 444 0.20 -28.23 32.18
C GLY A 444 -1.02 -27.35 32.53
N ALA A 445 -0.91 -26.50 33.55
CA ALA A 445 -1.97 -25.57 33.92
C ALA A 445 -2.13 -24.48 32.85
N VAL A 446 -3.38 -24.11 32.56
CA VAL A 446 -3.67 -23.00 31.63
C VAL A 446 -3.30 -21.69 32.31
N ILE A 447 -2.47 -20.89 31.65
CA ILE A 447 -2.00 -19.58 32.13
C ILE A 447 -2.54 -18.40 31.31
N GLY A 448 -3.13 -18.68 30.14
CA GLY A 448 -3.82 -17.68 29.34
C GLY A 448 -4.39 -18.26 28.05
N GLU A 449 -5.36 -17.56 27.47
CA GLU A 449 -6.02 -17.92 26.22
C GLU A 449 -6.28 -16.66 25.38
N GLY A 450 -6.34 -16.81 24.06
CA GLY A 450 -6.68 -15.72 23.13
C GLY A 450 -7.27 -16.25 21.83
N SER A 451 -8.13 -15.48 21.17
CA SER A 451 -8.61 -15.84 19.83
C SER A 451 -7.45 -15.81 18.83
N LEU A 452 -7.59 -16.53 17.72
CA LEU A 452 -6.65 -16.43 16.60
C LEU A 452 -7.43 -16.14 15.31
N PRO A 453 -6.99 -15.16 14.50
CA PRO A 453 -7.62 -14.86 13.21
C PRO A 453 -7.46 -15.99 12.19
N SER A 454 -6.39 -16.77 12.32
CA SER A 454 -6.08 -17.91 11.47
C SER A 454 -5.19 -18.89 12.24
N GLY A 455 -4.71 -19.94 11.58
CA GLY A 455 -3.78 -20.91 12.13
C GLY A 455 -2.40 -20.33 12.41
N GLN A 456 -2.14 -19.07 12.06
CA GLN A 456 -0.87 -18.40 12.31
C GLN A 456 -0.81 -17.81 13.72
N VAL A 457 0.23 -18.19 14.45
CA VAL A 457 0.65 -17.55 15.70
C VAL A 457 1.87 -16.69 15.40
N GLN A 458 1.79 -15.40 15.70
CA GLN A 458 2.88 -14.44 15.55
C GLN A 458 2.86 -13.48 16.74
N TRP A 459 3.58 -13.85 17.79
CA TRP A 459 3.67 -13.08 19.03
C TRP A 459 5.10 -12.61 19.18
N ILE A 460 5.29 -11.29 19.25
CA ILE A 460 6.61 -10.66 19.29
C ILE A 460 6.62 -9.66 20.44
N GLY A 461 7.67 -9.70 21.27
CA GLY A 461 7.73 -8.88 22.47
C GLY A 461 6.53 -9.16 23.37
N ASP A 462 5.88 -8.13 23.90
CA ASP A 462 4.79 -8.28 24.87
C ASP A 462 3.41 -8.57 24.25
N ASP A 463 3.34 -8.91 22.95
CA ASP A 463 2.11 -9.32 22.26
C ASP A 463 1.73 -10.78 22.60
N LEU A 464 1.53 -11.04 23.89
CA LEU A 464 1.12 -12.33 24.43
C LEU A 464 -0.33 -12.28 24.95
N PRO A 465 -1.04 -13.42 25.00
CA PRO A 465 -2.34 -13.49 25.68
C PRO A 465 -2.25 -12.99 27.11
N ALA A 466 -3.34 -12.41 27.61
CA ALA A 466 -3.36 -11.80 28.94
C ALA A 466 -2.93 -12.79 30.03
N GLY A 467 -1.95 -12.40 30.85
CA GLY A 467 -1.40 -13.21 31.94
C GLY A 467 -0.24 -14.15 31.54
N VAL A 468 0.07 -14.24 30.25
CA VAL A 468 1.16 -15.09 29.74
C VAL A 468 2.48 -14.32 29.73
N THR A 469 3.57 -14.99 30.11
CA THR A 469 4.94 -14.48 29.96
C THR A 469 5.82 -15.54 29.31
N TYR A 470 6.85 -15.14 28.58
CA TYR A 470 7.82 -16.08 28.01
C TYR A 470 8.47 -16.98 29.05
N ASP A 471 8.65 -16.50 30.28
CA ASP A 471 9.35 -17.24 31.34
C ASP A 471 8.48 -18.33 31.97
N THR A 472 7.16 -18.21 31.88
CA THR A 472 6.20 -19.16 32.46
C THR A 472 5.56 -20.07 31.41
N MET A 473 5.57 -19.66 30.15
CA MET A 473 4.97 -20.37 29.04
C MET A 473 5.83 -21.57 28.59
N ALA A 474 5.28 -22.77 28.73
CA ALA A 474 5.95 -24.01 28.31
C ALA A 474 5.35 -24.62 27.04
N ALA A 475 4.06 -24.44 26.79
CA ALA A 475 3.40 -24.97 25.61
C ALA A 475 2.24 -24.07 25.16
N ILE A 476 1.96 -24.09 23.85
CA ILE A 476 0.84 -23.38 23.24
C ILE A 476 0.02 -24.41 22.47
N GLU A 477 -1.29 -24.40 22.65
CA GLU A 477 -2.23 -25.25 21.91
C GLU A 477 -3.13 -24.38 21.05
N VAL A 478 -2.93 -24.41 19.73
CA VAL A 478 -3.86 -23.82 18.75
C VAL A 478 -4.98 -24.82 18.56
N THR A 479 -6.18 -24.50 19.04
CA THR A 479 -7.32 -25.44 19.04
C THR A 479 -8.63 -24.77 18.68
N GLY A 480 -9.54 -25.53 18.08
CA GLY A 480 -10.87 -25.08 17.76
C GLY A 480 -11.58 -26.00 16.79
N THR A 481 -12.51 -25.45 16.03
CA THR A 481 -13.38 -26.20 15.13
C THR A 481 -13.11 -25.81 13.67
N PHE A 482 -13.06 -26.80 12.79
CA PHE A 482 -13.02 -26.63 11.34
C PHE A 482 -14.33 -27.14 10.73
N VAL A 483 -14.96 -26.35 9.87
CA VAL A 483 -16.13 -26.77 9.07
C VAL A 483 -15.69 -26.85 7.61
N PRO A 484 -15.53 -28.06 7.04
CA PRO A 484 -15.11 -28.24 5.66
C PRO A 484 -16.10 -27.60 4.68
N ARG A 485 -15.59 -26.85 3.70
CA ARG A 485 -16.39 -26.26 2.60
C ARG A 485 -16.63 -27.24 1.46
N GLU A 486 -15.85 -28.32 1.40
CA GLU A 486 -15.90 -29.34 0.36
C GLU A 486 -15.64 -30.70 1.02
N SER A 487 -16.26 -31.76 0.50
CA SER A 487 -15.99 -33.12 0.97
C SER A 487 -14.76 -33.70 0.26
N GLY A 488 -13.92 -34.45 0.97
CA GLY A 488 -12.77 -35.14 0.37
C GLY A 488 -11.56 -35.24 1.30
N GLU A 489 -10.41 -35.59 0.73
CA GLU A 489 -9.13 -35.70 1.46
C GLU A 489 -8.52 -34.30 1.70
N HIS A 490 -8.56 -33.83 2.95
CA HIS A 490 -7.90 -32.58 3.36
C HIS A 490 -6.48 -32.86 3.85
N SER A 491 -5.56 -31.96 3.52
CA SER A 491 -4.18 -32.01 4.02
C SER A 491 -4.00 -31.00 5.15
N PHE A 492 -3.29 -31.40 6.20
CA PHE A 492 -2.94 -30.54 7.33
C PHE A 492 -1.43 -30.55 7.55
N GLY A 493 -0.91 -29.42 8.01
CA GLY A 493 0.53 -29.21 8.11
C GLY A 493 0.95 -28.27 9.22
N THR A 494 2.27 -28.05 9.30
CA THR A 494 2.89 -27.09 10.21
C THR A 494 3.90 -26.21 9.49
N ARG A 495 4.08 -25.00 10.01
CA ARG A 495 5.22 -24.12 9.70
C ARG A 495 5.81 -23.59 11.01
N GLY A 496 7.12 -23.37 11.04
CA GLY A 496 7.86 -22.91 12.22
C GLY A 496 8.75 -24.01 12.81
N LEU A 497 9.57 -23.64 13.80
CA LEU A 497 10.59 -24.52 14.38
C LEU A 497 10.17 -25.03 15.75
N GLY A 498 10.54 -26.26 16.09
CA GLY A 498 10.32 -26.83 17.41
C GLY A 498 9.40 -28.05 17.43
N GLY A 499 8.97 -28.44 18.63
CA GLY A 499 8.15 -29.65 18.84
C GLY A 499 6.68 -29.38 18.57
N PHE A 500 6.05 -30.16 17.70
CA PHE A 500 4.60 -30.10 17.47
C PHE A 500 3.90 -31.45 17.62
N ALA A 501 2.62 -31.41 17.97
CA ALA A 501 1.68 -32.51 17.87
C ALA A 501 0.37 -32.03 17.24
N LEU A 502 -0.02 -32.62 16.10
CA LEU A 502 -1.19 -32.25 15.31
C LEU A 502 -2.26 -33.34 15.41
N THR A 503 -3.47 -32.92 15.77
CA THR A 503 -4.67 -33.78 15.88
C THR A 503 -5.84 -33.16 15.14
N VAL A 504 -6.57 -33.96 14.35
CA VAL A 504 -7.77 -33.54 13.61
C VAL A 504 -8.83 -34.62 13.74
N GLY A 505 -10.07 -34.25 14.11
CA GLY A 505 -11.18 -35.21 14.26
C GLY A 505 -10.93 -36.30 15.31
N GLY A 506 -10.05 -36.04 16.29
CA GLY A 506 -9.60 -37.03 17.27
C GLY A 506 -8.48 -37.97 16.80
N GLU A 507 -8.05 -37.88 15.54
CA GLU A 507 -6.91 -38.61 14.99
C GLU A 507 -5.62 -37.80 15.09
N ARG A 508 -4.56 -38.39 15.66
CA ARG A 508 -3.22 -37.76 15.71
C ARG A 508 -2.52 -37.98 14.38
N LEU A 509 -2.47 -36.93 13.56
CA LEU A 509 -1.83 -36.97 12.24
C LEU A 509 -0.30 -36.96 12.34
N TRP A 510 0.26 -36.22 13.30
CA TRP A 510 1.72 -36.10 13.44
C TRP A 510 2.17 -35.69 14.85
N GLU A 511 3.37 -36.11 15.23
CA GLU A 511 4.08 -35.64 16.42
C GLU A 511 5.59 -35.72 16.17
N GLY A 512 6.33 -34.64 16.43
CA GLY A 512 7.76 -34.59 16.18
C GLY A 512 8.37 -33.19 16.38
N VAL A 513 9.65 -33.06 16.03
CA VAL A 513 10.40 -31.79 16.06
C VAL A 513 10.69 -31.35 14.62
N GLN A 514 10.35 -30.09 14.30
CA GLN A 514 10.73 -29.44 13.05
C GLN A 514 12.04 -28.64 13.29
N GLU A 515 13.12 -29.09 12.66
CA GLU A 515 14.45 -28.48 12.78
C GLU A 515 14.66 -27.36 11.75
N LEU A 516 15.64 -26.50 12.02
CA LEU A 516 16.05 -25.40 11.14
C LEU A 516 16.68 -25.97 9.85
N GLY A 517 16.24 -25.47 8.70
CA GLY A 517 16.84 -25.78 7.39
C GLY A 517 18.22 -25.15 7.20
N SER A 518 18.78 -25.24 5.98
CA SER A 518 20.06 -24.60 5.62
C SER A 518 19.95 -23.10 5.28
N GLU A 519 18.89 -22.44 5.75
CA GLU A 519 18.53 -21.06 5.42
C GLU A 519 19.49 -20.07 6.10
N ALA A 520 19.84 -18.98 5.40
CA ALA A 520 20.80 -17.98 5.86
C ALA A 520 20.13 -16.80 6.60
N ASP A 521 18.82 -16.59 6.39
CA ASP A 521 18.03 -15.52 7.00
C ASP A 521 17.23 -16.04 8.22
N PRO A 522 17.40 -15.43 9.41
CA PRO A 522 16.60 -15.73 10.60
C PRO A 522 15.09 -15.54 10.43
N PHE A 523 14.63 -14.66 9.52
CA PHE A 523 13.20 -14.51 9.21
C PHE A 523 12.69 -15.67 8.34
N GLU A 524 13.46 -16.06 7.32
CA GLU A 524 13.16 -17.21 6.46
C GLU A 524 12.94 -18.50 7.28
N ALA A 525 13.75 -18.70 8.32
CA ALA A 525 13.62 -19.80 9.29
C ALA A 525 12.23 -19.94 9.96
N PHE A 526 11.53 -18.82 10.22
CA PHE A 526 10.20 -18.81 10.84
C PHE A 526 9.06 -18.75 9.81
N PHE A 527 9.34 -18.21 8.62
CA PHE A 527 8.42 -18.11 7.49
C PHE A 527 8.59 -19.25 6.47
N GLY A 528 9.47 -20.21 6.76
CA GLY A 528 9.94 -21.24 5.83
C GLY A 528 8.86 -22.16 5.28
N ALA A 529 9.29 -23.09 4.44
CA ALA A 529 8.40 -23.89 3.60
C ALA A 529 7.32 -24.66 4.42
N PRO A 530 6.05 -24.62 3.99
CA PRO A 530 4.99 -25.46 4.53
C PRO A 530 5.39 -26.94 4.62
N CYS A 531 5.15 -27.58 5.76
CA CYS A 531 5.38 -29.01 5.92
C CYS A 531 4.04 -29.75 6.06
N GLU A 532 3.69 -30.58 5.08
CA GLU A 532 2.54 -31.50 5.20
C GLU A 532 2.81 -32.54 6.29
N ARG A 533 1.85 -32.71 7.19
CA ARG A 533 1.96 -33.59 8.36
C ARG A 533 1.02 -34.78 8.31
N GLY A 534 -0.11 -34.65 7.63
CA GLY A 534 -1.02 -35.77 7.37
C GLY A 534 -2.25 -35.35 6.59
N ARG A 535 -3.06 -36.34 6.24
CA ARG A 535 -4.30 -36.16 5.48
C ARG A 535 -5.45 -36.91 6.12
N ILE A 536 -6.66 -36.39 5.98
CA ILE A 536 -7.87 -36.98 6.52
C ILE A 536 -9.07 -36.69 5.61
N VAL A 537 -9.95 -37.67 5.44
CA VAL A 537 -11.19 -37.50 4.66
C VAL A 537 -12.25 -36.87 5.54
N LEU A 538 -12.77 -35.72 5.12
CA LEU A 538 -13.80 -34.97 5.84
C LEU A 538 -15.03 -34.77 4.96
N THR A 539 -16.18 -34.54 5.60
CA THR A 539 -17.46 -34.26 4.93
C THR A 539 -17.75 -32.77 4.99
N GLU A 540 -18.19 -32.21 3.87
CA GLU A 540 -18.67 -30.82 3.80
C GLU A 540 -19.73 -30.53 4.88
N GLY A 541 -19.56 -29.39 5.57
CA GLY A 541 -20.50 -28.92 6.58
C GLY A 541 -20.48 -29.68 7.92
N GLU A 542 -19.75 -30.79 8.04
CA GLU A 542 -19.61 -31.52 9.30
C GLU A 542 -18.45 -30.94 10.14
N PRO A 543 -18.73 -30.33 11.31
CA PRO A 543 -17.69 -29.71 12.12
C PRO A 543 -16.73 -30.75 12.70
N VAL A 544 -15.43 -30.49 12.65
CA VAL A 544 -14.38 -31.32 13.24
C VAL A 544 -13.47 -30.51 14.16
N GLU A 545 -13.08 -31.12 15.28
CA GLU A 545 -12.12 -30.50 16.20
C GLU A 545 -10.69 -30.60 15.64
N VAL A 546 -9.94 -29.53 15.78
CA VAL A 546 -8.52 -29.43 15.38
C VAL A 546 -7.69 -28.96 16.57
N SER A 547 -6.48 -29.51 16.71
CA SER A 547 -5.50 -29.08 17.71
C SER A 547 -4.08 -29.23 17.20
N LEU A 548 -3.30 -28.15 17.25
CA LEU A 548 -1.86 -28.13 17.06
C LEU A 548 -1.20 -27.66 18.36
N ARG A 549 -0.58 -28.59 19.07
CA ARG A 549 0.21 -28.29 20.26
C ARG A 549 1.66 -28.00 19.85
N TYR A 550 2.18 -26.86 20.27
CA TYR A 550 3.55 -26.42 20.13
C TYR A 550 4.27 -26.42 21.48
N GLN A 551 5.47 -27.01 21.53
CA GLN A 551 6.35 -26.98 22.69
C GLN A 551 7.29 -25.77 22.56
N VAL A 552 7.17 -24.82 23.48
CA VAL A 552 7.98 -23.60 23.44
C VAL A 552 9.43 -23.96 23.80
N PRO A 553 10.42 -23.63 22.96
CA PRO A 553 11.83 -23.85 23.26
C PRO A 553 12.32 -22.89 24.36
N ASP A 554 13.52 -23.11 24.89
CA ASP A 554 14.14 -22.14 25.80
C ASP A 554 14.51 -20.86 25.02
N LEU A 555 13.79 -19.77 25.30
CA LEU A 555 13.96 -18.47 24.65
C LEU A 555 14.93 -17.53 25.40
N SER A 556 15.58 -18.00 26.46
CA SER A 556 16.44 -17.15 27.32
C SER A 556 17.66 -16.56 26.60
N ALA A 557 18.14 -17.21 25.54
CA ALA A 557 19.30 -16.80 24.76
C ALA A 557 18.95 -15.98 23.49
N VAL A 558 17.67 -15.73 23.21
CA VAL A 558 17.23 -15.06 21.97
C VAL A 558 17.11 -13.54 22.18
N PRO A 559 17.74 -12.69 21.34
CA PRO A 559 17.72 -11.22 21.50
C PRO A 559 16.30 -10.62 21.38
N LEU A 560 15.49 -11.16 20.47
CA LEU A 560 14.08 -10.82 20.30
C LEU A 560 13.22 -12.00 20.78
N LYS A 561 12.52 -11.83 21.91
CA LYS A 561 11.55 -12.84 22.36
C LYS A 561 10.38 -12.85 21.39
N ALA A 562 10.20 -13.98 20.69
CA ALA A 562 9.11 -14.18 19.75
C ALA A 562 8.66 -15.65 19.74
N VAL A 563 7.38 -15.86 19.45
CA VAL A 563 6.79 -17.17 19.13
C VAL A 563 6.11 -17.06 17.78
N MET A 564 6.58 -17.88 16.83
CA MET A 564 6.09 -17.87 15.46
C MET A 564 5.94 -19.31 14.95
N PHE A 565 4.71 -19.71 14.63
CA PHE A 565 4.41 -20.99 13.99
C PHE A 565 3.03 -20.95 13.34
N SER A 566 2.66 -21.95 12.56
CA SER A 566 1.34 -22.01 11.94
C SER A 566 0.77 -23.42 11.87
N LEU A 567 -0.52 -23.56 12.18
CA LEU A 567 -1.38 -24.64 11.71
C LEU A 567 -1.71 -24.37 10.24
N LEU A 568 -1.42 -25.33 9.37
CA LEU A 568 -1.68 -25.20 7.95
C LEU A 568 -2.79 -26.14 7.48
N HIS A 569 -3.50 -25.72 6.44
CA HIS A 569 -4.58 -26.48 5.81
C HIS A 569 -4.56 -26.33 4.29
N LEU A 570 -4.95 -27.39 3.60
CA LEU A 570 -5.25 -27.41 2.18
C LEU A 570 -6.50 -28.26 1.96
N GLY A 571 -7.44 -27.74 1.17
CA GLY A 571 -8.67 -28.42 0.78
C GLY A 571 -8.44 -29.66 -0.09
N PRO A 572 -9.51 -30.39 -0.45
CA PRO A 572 -9.41 -31.55 -1.31
C PRO A 572 -8.86 -31.18 -2.69
N ARG A 573 -7.83 -31.91 -3.13
CA ARG A 573 -7.29 -31.76 -4.48
C ARG A 573 -8.23 -32.46 -5.48
N ARG A 574 -8.99 -31.66 -6.22
CA ARG A 574 -9.76 -32.12 -7.38
C ARG A 574 -8.89 -32.08 -8.63
N ASP A 575 -9.24 -32.89 -9.63
CA ASP A 575 -8.53 -32.87 -10.90
C ASP A 575 -8.70 -31.50 -11.59
N ALA A 576 -7.59 -30.88 -11.97
CA ALA A 576 -7.60 -29.53 -12.52
C ALA A 576 -8.29 -29.47 -13.90
N ASP A 577 -8.19 -30.52 -14.72
CA ASP A 577 -8.88 -30.57 -16.01
C ASP A 577 -10.40 -30.71 -15.81
N GLU A 578 -10.84 -31.47 -14.81
CA GLU A 578 -12.25 -31.55 -14.44
C GLU A 578 -12.82 -30.20 -13.99
N LEU A 579 -12.11 -29.47 -13.12
CA LEU A 579 -12.52 -28.14 -12.64
C LEU A 579 -12.60 -27.12 -13.78
N ILE A 580 -11.61 -27.09 -14.68
CA ILE A 580 -11.61 -26.19 -15.85
C ILE A 580 -12.75 -26.57 -16.81
N ALA A 581 -12.98 -27.86 -17.03
CA ALA A 581 -14.06 -28.33 -17.89
C ALA A 581 -15.45 -28.02 -17.30
N GLU A 582 -15.61 -28.01 -15.97
CA GLU A 582 -16.82 -27.53 -15.28
C GLU A 582 -17.06 -26.04 -15.58
N ALA A 583 -16.07 -25.19 -15.34
CA ALA A 583 -16.18 -23.76 -15.60
C ALA A 583 -16.51 -23.45 -17.08
N ALA A 584 -15.88 -24.16 -18.02
CA ALA A 584 -16.16 -24.00 -19.44
C ALA A 584 -17.57 -24.50 -19.85
N ARG A 585 -18.15 -25.49 -19.14
CA ARG A 585 -19.55 -25.90 -19.36
C ARG A 585 -20.52 -24.83 -18.89
N ASP A 586 -20.33 -24.32 -17.68
CA ASP A 586 -21.18 -23.25 -17.13
C ASP A 586 -21.10 -21.97 -17.96
N ALA A 587 -19.90 -21.62 -18.43
CA ALA A 587 -19.68 -20.49 -19.32
C ALA A 587 -20.47 -20.62 -20.64
N ARG A 588 -20.55 -21.82 -21.23
CA ARG A 588 -21.29 -22.06 -22.48
C ARG A 588 -22.80 -21.80 -22.34
N ASP A 589 -23.35 -22.09 -21.16
CA ASP A 589 -24.78 -21.95 -20.88
C ASP A 589 -25.14 -20.53 -20.38
N ALA A 590 -24.16 -19.71 -20.05
CA ALA A 590 -24.32 -18.33 -19.62
C ALA A 590 -24.37 -17.33 -20.77
N ASP A 591 -25.00 -16.17 -20.54
CA ASP A 591 -24.97 -15.04 -21.49
C ASP A 591 -23.61 -14.32 -21.43
N THR A 592 -23.02 -14.24 -20.23
CA THR A 592 -21.69 -13.69 -19.96
C THR A 592 -20.93 -14.59 -18.99
N ALA A 593 -19.65 -14.85 -19.27
CA ALA A 593 -18.74 -15.50 -18.33
C ALA A 593 -17.85 -14.45 -17.67
N VAL A 594 -17.68 -14.54 -16.35
CA VAL A 594 -16.75 -13.72 -15.57
C VAL A 594 -15.72 -14.63 -14.93
N VAL A 595 -14.45 -14.43 -15.25
CA VAL A 595 -13.33 -15.19 -14.66
C VAL A 595 -12.55 -14.26 -13.75
N VAL A 596 -12.36 -14.63 -12.48
CA VAL A 596 -11.52 -13.88 -11.55
C VAL A 596 -10.20 -14.61 -11.39
N VAL A 597 -9.12 -14.00 -11.89
CA VAL A 597 -7.75 -14.47 -11.71
C VAL A 597 -7.02 -13.60 -10.68
N ALA A 598 -6.08 -14.19 -9.94
CA ALA A 598 -5.38 -13.50 -8.87
C ALA A 598 -3.94 -13.98 -8.68
N THR A 599 -3.14 -13.12 -8.06
CA THR A 599 -1.87 -13.49 -7.42
C THR A 599 -2.12 -13.92 -5.97
N THR A 600 -1.08 -14.46 -5.31
CA THR A 600 -1.14 -14.89 -3.91
C THR A 600 -0.13 -14.12 -3.07
N GLU A 601 -0.19 -14.27 -1.74
CA GLU A 601 0.84 -13.72 -0.83
C GLU A 601 2.25 -14.26 -1.05
N ARG A 602 2.39 -15.37 -1.76
CA ARG A 602 3.70 -15.91 -2.15
C ARG A 602 4.25 -15.32 -3.44
N VAL A 603 3.41 -14.61 -4.19
CA VAL A 603 3.81 -13.88 -5.38
C VAL A 603 4.13 -12.43 -5.01
N GLU A 604 3.32 -11.81 -4.15
CA GLU A 604 3.45 -10.39 -3.83
C GLU A 604 3.50 -10.16 -2.31
N SER A 605 4.71 -10.09 -1.76
CA SER A 605 4.95 -9.85 -0.33
C SER A 605 6.26 -9.11 -0.09
N GLU A 606 6.32 -8.45 1.06
CA GLU A 606 7.58 -8.08 1.69
C GLU A 606 8.48 -9.31 1.91
N GLY A 607 9.80 -9.13 1.73
CA GLY A 607 10.83 -10.11 2.05
C GLY A 607 11.42 -10.86 0.85
N PHE A 608 10.78 -10.85 -0.32
CA PHE A 608 11.33 -11.46 -1.54
C PHE A 608 10.77 -10.79 -2.80
N ASP A 609 11.53 -10.85 -3.89
CA ASP A 609 11.08 -10.41 -5.21
C ASP A 609 10.53 -11.58 -6.03
N ARG A 610 9.73 -11.24 -7.04
CA ARG A 610 9.18 -12.21 -7.99
C ARG A 610 10.26 -12.70 -8.95
N GLN A 611 10.09 -13.93 -9.42
CA GLN A 611 10.98 -14.53 -10.44
C GLN A 611 10.42 -14.39 -11.86
N ASP A 612 9.10 -14.30 -11.97
CA ASP A 612 8.38 -14.15 -13.24
C ASP A 612 7.10 -13.34 -13.07
N LEU A 613 6.42 -13.11 -14.19
CA LEU A 613 5.15 -12.39 -14.24
C LEU A 613 3.93 -13.29 -14.50
N ALA A 614 4.08 -14.62 -14.41
CA ALA A 614 3.00 -15.54 -14.69
C ALA A 614 1.91 -15.50 -13.61
N LEU A 615 0.67 -15.78 -14.00
CA LEU A 615 -0.37 -16.09 -13.04
C LEU A 615 -0.10 -17.48 -12.43
N PRO A 616 -0.19 -17.62 -11.09
CA PRO A 616 0.06 -18.91 -10.44
C PRO A 616 -1.00 -19.95 -10.80
N GLY A 617 -0.62 -21.23 -10.72
CA GLY A 617 -1.51 -22.35 -11.03
C GLY A 617 -1.89 -22.42 -12.52
N ARG A 618 -3.10 -22.92 -12.80
CA ARG A 618 -3.62 -23.10 -14.17
C ARG A 618 -4.65 -22.04 -14.57
N GLN A 619 -4.51 -20.84 -14.04
CA GLN A 619 -5.47 -19.74 -14.28
C GLN A 619 -5.49 -19.31 -15.76
N ASP A 620 -4.35 -19.31 -16.45
CA ASP A 620 -4.32 -19.04 -17.89
C ASP A 620 -5.07 -20.09 -18.71
N ASP A 621 -5.01 -21.36 -18.32
CA ASP A 621 -5.75 -22.45 -18.97
C ASP A 621 -7.26 -22.30 -18.73
N LEU A 622 -7.66 -21.93 -17.51
CA LEU A 622 -9.06 -21.62 -17.18
C LEU A 622 -9.59 -20.52 -18.09
N VAL A 623 -8.88 -19.40 -18.19
CA VAL A 623 -9.33 -18.25 -19.00
C VAL A 623 -9.50 -18.66 -20.46
N ARG A 624 -8.51 -19.34 -21.06
CA ARG A 624 -8.61 -19.80 -22.45
C ARG A 624 -9.77 -20.76 -22.68
N ALA A 625 -9.98 -21.72 -21.76
CA ALA A 625 -11.07 -22.68 -21.88
C ALA A 625 -12.45 -22.00 -21.77
N VAL A 626 -12.60 -21.03 -20.87
CA VAL A 626 -13.83 -20.26 -20.71
C VAL A 626 -14.06 -19.33 -21.91
N ALA A 627 -13.04 -18.60 -22.37
CA ALA A 627 -13.12 -17.73 -23.55
C ALA A 627 -13.48 -18.49 -24.83
N ALA A 628 -12.93 -19.70 -25.01
CA ALA A 628 -13.27 -20.57 -26.13
C ALA A 628 -14.72 -21.09 -26.05
N ALA A 629 -15.28 -21.24 -24.85
CA ALA A 629 -16.66 -21.67 -24.64
C ALA A 629 -17.68 -20.53 -24.73
N ASN A 630 -17.28 -19.30 -24.35
CA ASN A 630 -18.14 -18.11 -24.37
C ASN A 630 -17.34 -16.87 -24.83
N PRO A 631 -17.65 -16.27 -26.01
CA PRO A 631 -16.93 -15.11 -26.50
C PRO A 631 -17.20 -13.82 -25.69
N ASN A 632 -18.26 -13.78 -24.88
CA ASN A 632 -18.55 -12.69 -23.95
C ASN A 632 -17.83 -12.90 -22.60
N THR A 633 -16.56 -13.31 -22.64
CA THR A 633 -15.78 -13.53 -21.42
C THR A 633 -15.19 -12.22 -20.94
N VAL A 634 -15.47 -11.88 -19.68
CA VAL A 634 -14.89 -10.77 -18.93
C VAL A 634 -13.90 -11.35 -17.92
N VAL A 635 -12.67 -10.82 -17.89
CA VAL A 635 -11.67 -11.26 -16.92
C VAL A 635 -11.35 -10.15 -15.93
N ILE A 636 -11.39 -10.52 -14.64
CA ILE A 636 -11.04 -9.66 -13.51
C ILE A 636 -9.66 -10.08 -13.02
N VAL A 637 -8.71 -9.14 -13.00
CA VAL A 637 -7.33 -9.38 -12.57
C VAL A 637 -7.13 -8.76 -11.18
N ASN A 638 -7.13 -9.61 -10.16
CA ASN A 638 -6.93 -9.27 -8.75
C ASN A 638 -5.45 -9.49 -8.36
N ALA A 639 -4.59 -8.57 -8.81
CA ALA A 639 -3.15 -8.59 -8.57
C ALA A 639 -2.63 -7.19 -8.21
N GLY A 640 -1.72 -7.07 -7.25
CA GLY A 640 -1.18 -5.79 -6.77
C GLY A 640 -0.10 -5.18 -7.67
N SER A 641 0.39 -5.95 -8.64
CA SER A 641 1.44 -5.61 -9.59
C SER A 641 1.19 -6.27 -10.95
N PRO A 642 1.93 -5.89 -12.00
CA PRO A 642 1.68 -6.45 -13.33
C PRO A 642 1.86 -7.97 -13.41
N VAL A 643 0.99 -8.64 -14.16
CA VAL A 643 1.10 -10.06 -14.55
C VAL A 643 0.98 -10.16 -16.06
N GLU A 644 1.60 -11.17 -16.67
CA GLU A 644 1.40 -11.46 -18.08
C GLU A 644 -0.04 -11.89 -18.36
N LEU A 645 -0.60 -11.37 -19.45
CA LEU A 645 -1.97 -11.66 -19.88
C LEU A 645 -1.95 -12.22 -21.30
N PRO A 646 -1.53 -13.48 -21.49
CA PRO A 646 -1.31 -14.04 -22.83
C PRO A 646 -2.60 -14.25 -23.62
N TRP A 647 -3.75 -14.28 -22.94
CA TRP A 647 -5.09 -14.44 -23.51
C TRP A 647 -5.85 -13.10 -23.65
N ARG A 648 -5.21 -11.95 -23.37
CA ARG A 648 -5.89 -10.63 -23.31
C ARG A 648 -6.67 -10.27 -24.59
N ASP A 649 -6.21 -10.73 -25.75
CA ASP A 649 -6.83 -10.45 -27.04
C ASP A 649 -7.95 -11.45 -27.39
N GLU A 650 -8.06 -12.55 -26.63
CA GLU A 650 -9.05 -13.62 -26.80
C GLU A 650 -10.36 -13.34 -26.01
N VAL A 651 -10.33 -12.41 -25.07
CA VAL A 651 -11.46 -12.08 -24.18
C VAL A 651 -12.10 -10.74 -24.55
N ALA A 652 -13.37 -10.55 -24.17
CA ALA A 652 -14.13 -9.36 -24.50
C ALA A 652 -13.78 -8.16 -23.61
N ALA A 653 -13.49 -8.38 -22.33
CA ALA A 653 -13.08 -7.32 -21.43
C ALA A 653 -12.06 -7.78 -20.39
N VAL A 654 -11.22 -6.85 -19.95
CA VAL A 654 -10.23 -7.05 -18.88
C VAL A 654 -10.31 -5.87 -17.91
N LEU A 655 -10.59 -6.17 -16.65
CA LEU A 655 -10.67 -5.20 -15.56
C LEU A 655 -9.62 -5.52 -14.49
N LEU A 656 -8.75 -4.55 -14.21
CA LEU A 656 -7.75 -4.65 -13.15
C LEU A 656 -8.34 -4.12 -11.85
N THR A 657 -8.34 -4.93 -10.79
CA THR A 657 -8.91 -4.54 -9.48
C THR A 657 -7.87 -4.27 -8.41
N TRP A 658 -6.60 -4.51 -8.71
CA TRP A 658 -5.51 -4.42 -7.73
C TRP A 658 -5.76 -5.35 -6.53
N PHE A 659 -5.26 -4.99 -5.35
CA PHE A 659 -5.83 -5.44 -4.08
C PHE A 659 -6.85 -4.39 -3.58
N PRO A 660 -8.16 -4.69 -3.62
CA PRO A 660 -9.23 -3.70 -3.53
C PRO A 660 -9.75 -3.43 -2.10
N GLY A 661 -9.13 -3.99 -1.06
CA GLY A 661 -9.59 -3.82 0.32
C GLY A 661 -10.92 -4.53 0.63
N GLN A 662 -11.46 -4.29 1.82
CA GLN A 662 -12.57 -5.06 2.40
C GLN A 662 -13.90 -4.99 1.61
N GLU A 663 -14.12 -3.90 0.86
CA GLU A 663 -15.32 -3.66 0.06
C GLU A 663 -15.15 -4.00 -1.43
N GLY A 664 -14.04 -4.66 -1.79
CA GLY A 664 -13.67 -4.92 -3.18
C GLY A 664 -14.75 -5.64 -4.00
N GLY A 665 -15.40 -6.66 -3.43
CA GLY A 665 -16.49 -7.38 -4.11
C GLY A 665 -17.74 -6.51 -4.34
N ALA A 666 -18.11 -5.67 -3.37
CA ALA A 666 -19.24 -4.76 -3.49
C ALA A 666 -18.98 -3.64 -4.53
N ALA A 667 -17.74 -3.14 -4.57
CA ALA A 667 -17.27 -2.20 -5.60
C ALA A 667 -17.24 -2.85 -6.99
N LEU A 668 -16.81 -4.11 -7.08
CA LEU A 668 -16.76 -4.86 -8.33
C LEU A 668 -18.15 -5.07 -8.89
N ALA A 669 -19.13 -5.43 -8.05
CA ALA A 669 -20.52 -5.53 -8.47
C ALA A 669 -21.06 -4.19 -9.01
N ASP A 670 -20.73 -3.06 -8.38
CA ASP A 670 -21.15 -1.74 -8.89
C ASP A 670 -20.62 -1.48 -10.29
N VAL A 671 -19.34 -1.79 -10.53
CA VAL A 671 -18.69 -1.56 -11.82
C VAL A 671 -19.20 -2.54 -12.87
N LEU A 672 -19.26 -3.83 -12.56
CA LEU A 672 -19.73 -4.84 -13.52
C LEU A 672 -21.17 -4.60 -13.96
N LEU A 673 -22.05 -4.19 -13.05
CA LEU A 673 -23.46 -3.91 -13.37
C LEU A 673 -23.68 -2.46 -13.86
N GLY A 674 -22.63 -1.63 -13.89
CA GLY A 674 -22.68 -0.25 -14.35
C GLY A 674 -23.40 0.72 -13.40
N ALA A 675 -23.62 0.33 -12.14
CA ALA A 675 -24.05 1.25 -11.09
C ALA A 675 -22.98 2.32 -10.80
N ALA A 676 -21.71 1.99 -11.06
CA ALA A 676 -20.60 2.92 -11.11
C ALA A 676 -19.77 2.72 -12.38
N GLU A 677 -19.11 3.78 -12.83
CA GLU A 677 -18.15 3.71 -13.92
C GLU A 677 -16.76 3.32 -13.39
N PRO A 678 -15.97 2.48 -14.11
CA PRO A 678 -14.55 2.37 -13.86
C PRO A 678 -13.88 3.72 -14.17
N GLY A 679 -13.14 4.25 -13.20
CA GLY A 679 -12.54 5.59 -13.30
C GLY A 679 -11.01 5.59 -13.20
N GLY A 680 -10.39 4.43 -13.11
CA GLY A 680 -8.95 4.30 -12.88
C GLY A 680 -8.11 4.48 -14.14
N ARG A 681 -6.85 4.85 -13.95
CA ARG A 681 -5.80 4.91 -14.97
C ARG A 681 -4.56 4.21 -14.43
N LEU A 682 -3.87 3.45 -15.28
CA LEU A 682 -2.68 2.71 -14.91
C LEU A 682 -1.60 3.64 -14.29
N PRO A 683 -1.19 3.42 -13.02
CA PRO A 683 -0.07 4.14 -12.43
C PRO A 683 1.28 3.48 -12.78
N THR A 684 1.27 2.37 -13.52
CA THR A 684 2.47 1.67 -13.99
C THR A 684 2.22 1.10 -15.38
N THR A 685 3.28 0.97 -16.18
CA THR A 685 3.23 0.35 -17.50
C THR A 685 3.06 -1.16 -17.36
N TRP A 686 2.10 -1.73 -18.09
CA TRP A 686 1.79 -3.15 -18.03
C TRP A 686 2.53 -3.92 -19.15
N PRO A 687 3.59 -4.71 -18.85
CA PRO A 687 4.33 -5.46 -19.85
C PRO A 687 3.44 -6.42 -20.64
N ALA A 688 3.79 -6.66 -21.92
CA ALA A 688 3.22 -7.76 -22.69
C ALA A 688 3.89 -9.10 -22.32
N ALA A 689 5.20 -9.08 -22.12
CA ALA A 689 5.99 -10.13 -21.50
C ALA A 689 7.07 -9.54 -20.57
N LEU A 690 7.57 -10.31 -19.62
CA LEU A 690 8.69 -9.92 -18.76
C LEU A 690 9.93 -9.55 -19.59
N ALA A 691 10.16 -10.26 -20.70
CA ALA A 691 11.28 -9.98 -21.61
C ALA A 691 11.22 -8.59 -22.26
N ASP A 692 10.04 -7.96 -22.28
CA ASP A 692 9.83 -6.61 -22.80
C ASP A 692 10.07 -5.53 -21.74
N ALA A 693 10.15 -5.90 -20.46
CA ALA A 693 10.34 -4.96 -19.38
C ALA A 693 11.75 -4.35 -19.45
N PRO A 694 11.89 -3.00 -19.44
CA PRO A 694 13.19 -2.35 -19.60
C PRO A 694 14.14 -2.59 -18.42
N VAL A 695 13.60 -2.99 -17.26
CA VAL A 695 14.35 -3.23 -16.02
C VAL A 695 13.80 -4.47 -15.33
N THR A 696 14.67 -5.43 -15.08
CA THR A 696 14.32 -6.73 -14.46
C THR A 696 15.26 -7.13 -13.32
N GLU A 697 16.29 -6.34 -13.07
CA GLU A 697 17.32 -6.63 -12.10
C GLU A 697 16.84 -6.34 -10.69
N VAL A 698 16.59 -7.40 -9.92
CA VAL A 698 16.29 -7.34 -8.47
C VAL A 698 17.40 -7.98 -7.63
N THR A 699 18.22 -8.85 -8.22
CA THR A 699 19.27 -9.59 -7.50
C THR A 699 20.62 -8.85 -7.56
N PRO A 700 21.24 -8.55 -6.41
CA PRO A 700 22.56 -7.92 -6.37
C PRO A 700 23.68 -8.84 -6.89
N GLN A 701 24.74 -8.24 -7.42
CA GLN A 701 26.00 -8.92 -7.75
C GLN A 701 27.09 -8.43 -6.80
N ASP A 702 27.75 -9.35 -6.09
CA ASP A 702 28.75 -9.03 -5.06
C ASP A 702 28.25 -7.99 -4.03
N GLY A 703 26.98 -8.10 -3.62
CA GLY A 703 26.32 -7.19 -2.68
C GLY A 703 25.93 -5.82 -3.26
N ARG A 704 26.01 -5.62 -4.58
CA ARG A 704 25.71 -4.35 -5.25
C ARG A 704 24.62 -4.51 -6.31
N LEU A 705 23.74 -3.52 -6.39
CA LEU A 705 22.73 -3.42 -7.45
C LEU A 705 22.92 -2.10 -8.19
N ASP A 706 23.33 -2.18 -9.46
CA ASP A 706 23.58 -0.98 -10.28
C ASP A 706 22.30 -0.52 -10.98
N TYR A 707 21.88 0.73 -10.74
CA TYR A 707 20.74 1.35 -11.42
C TYR A 707 21.20 1.95 -12.76
N ARG A 708 21.61 1.09 -13.68
CA ARG A 708 22.21 1.45 -14.99
C ARG A 708 21.23 2.10 -15.95
N GLU A 709 19.94 1.87 -15.75
CA GLU A 709 18.86 2.46 -16.52
C GLU A 709 18.74 3.97 -16.31
N GLY A 710 19.29 4.53 -15.23
CA GLY A 710 19.21 5.95 -14.92
C GLY A 710 17.76 6.45 -14.84
N LEU A 711 17.38 7.38 -15.73
CA LEU A 711 16.02 7.96 -15.77
C LEU A 711 14.98 7.06 -16.45
N PHE A 712 15.40 5.92 -16.99
CA PHE A 712 14.62 5.14 -17.96
C PHE A 712 13.99 3.89 -17.33
N ILE A 713 13.31 4.05 -16.17
CA ILE A 713 12.37 3.05 -15.62
C ILE A 713 10.97 3.27 -16.19
N GLY A 714 10.08 2.27 -16.06
CA GLY A 714 8.68 2.38 -16.45
C GLY A 714 8.51 2.86 -17.90
N TYR A 715 7.51 3.69 -18.16
CA TYR A 715 7.21 4.18 -19.51
C TYR A 715 8.38 4.89 -20.21
N ARG A 716 9.25 5.56 -19.46
CA ARG A 716 10.45 6.22 -19.99
C ARG A 716 11.40 5.18 -20.59
N GLY A 717 11.53 4.03 -19.92
CA GLY A 717 12.29 2.87 -20.39
C GLY A 717 11.70 2.22 -21.65
N TYR A 718 10.38 2.00 -21.67
CA TYR A 718 9.70 1.42 -22.83
C TYR A 718 9.83 2.31 -24.08
N GLU A 719 9.65 3.63 -23.94
CA GLU A 719 9.83 4.57 -25.06
C GLU A 719 11.27 4.59 -25.56
N LYS A 720 12.26 4.60 -24.67
CA LYS A 720 13.68 4.53 -25.05
C LYS A 720 14.02 3.22 -25.78
N ALA A 721 13.44 2.11 -25.35
CA ALA A 721 13.64 0.81 -25.98
C ALA A 721 12.87 0.64 -27.29
N GLY A 722 11.89 1.51 -27.58
CA GLY A 722 10.98 1.36 -28.72
C GLY A 722 10.05 0.14 -28.60
N VAL A 723 9.75 -0.29 -27.37
CA VAL A 723 8.95 -1.48 -27.07
C VAL A 723 7.53 -1.06 -26.72
N THR A 724 6.54 -1.69 -27.35
CA THR A 724 5.12 -1.42 -27.05
C THR A 724 4.64 -2.34 -25.93
N PRO A 725 4.24 -1.79 -24.76
CA PRO A 725 3.69 -2.59 -23.67
C PRO A 725 2.30 -3.14 -24.02
N ALA A 726 1.77 -4.10 -23.23
CA ALA A 726 0.38 -4.53 -23.38
C ALA A 726 -0.59 -3.37 -23.11
N TYR A 727 -0.31 -2.60 -22.05
CA TYR A 727 -1.05 -1.38 -21.73
C TYR A 727 -0.07 -0.30 -21.25
N ALA A 728 -0.16 0.89 -21.84
CA ALA A 728 0.72 2.00 -21.52
C ALA A 728 0.38 2.66 -20.17
N PHE A 729 1.36 3.31 -19.55
CA PHE A 729 1.16 4.19 -18.41
C PHE A 729 0.01 5.19 -18.66
N GLY A 730 -0.84 5.37 -17.66
CA GLY A 730 -2.02 6.22 -17.72
C GLY A 730 -3.20 5.63 -18.50
N HIS A 731 -3.11 4.42 -19.08
CA HIS A 731 -4.23 3.81 -19.81
C HIS A 731 -5.38 3.42 -18.87
N GLY A 732 -6.61 3.56 -19.36
CA GLY A 732 -7.82 3.14 -18.66
C GLY A 732 -9.07 3.65 -19.39
N LEU A 733 -9.99 2.73 -19.67
CA LEU A 733 -11.26 2.99 -20.33
C LEU A 733 -12.33 3.35 -19.29
N GLY A 734 -13.43 3.93 -19.79
CA GLY A 734 -14.67 4.18 -19.05
C GLY A 734 -15.87 3.56 -19.76
N TYR A 735 -17.06 3.82 -19.25
CA TYR A 735 -18.33 3.47 -19.92
C TYR A 735 -18.92 4.61 -20.74
N THR A 736 -18.23 5.75 -20.79
CA THR A 736 -18.58 6.88 -21.64
C THR A 736 -17.40 7.35 -22.48
N ASP A 737 -17.71 8.12 -23.53
CA ASP A 737 -16.75 8.62 -24.50
C ASP A 737 -16.39 10.08 -24.22
N TRP A 738 -15.13 10.44 -24.42
CA TRP A 738 -14.62 11.79 -24.17
C TRP A 738 -13.96 12.38 -25.41
N THR A 739 -14.29 13.63 -25.70
CA THR A 739 -13.63 14.45 -26.73
C THR A 739 -12.81 15.55 -26.06
N TYR A 740 -11.58 15.74 -26.51
CA TYR A 740 -10.72 16.85 -26.10
C TYR A 740 -10.93 17.99 -27.10
N GLU A 741 -11.53 19.09 -26.65
CA GLU A 741 -12.00 20.18 -27.51
C GLU A 741 -10.94 21.25 -27.74
N SER A 742 -10.17 21.61 -26.71
CA SER A 742 -9.10 22.61 -26.80
C SER A 742 -8.05 22.45 -25.70
N LEU A 743 -6.83 22.88 -26.02
CA LEU A 743 -5.69 23.01 -25.11
C LEU A 743 -5.11 24.41 -25.32
N GLU A 744 -5.13 25.21 -24.26
CA GLU A 744 -4.51 26.54 -24.23
C GLU A 744 -3.43 26.56 -23.15
N VAL A 745 -2.21 26.94 -23.53
CA VAL A 745 -1.10 27.07 -22.57
C VAL A 745 -0.74 28.54 -22.45
N THR A 746 -0.78 29.07 -21.23
CA THR A 746 -0.43 30.47 -20.94
C THR A 746 0.47 30.52 -19.72
N GLY A 747 1.73 30.92 -19.89
CA GLY A 747 2.72 30.84 -18.83
C GLY A 747 2.90 29.39 -18.37
N ALA A 748 2.79 29.14 -17.06
CA ALA A 748 2.90 27.82 -16.46
C ALA A 748 1.52 27.18 -16.17
N THR A 749 0.53 27.44 -17.03
CA THR A 749 -0.83 26.90 -16.86
C THR A 749 -1.36 26.36 -18.18
N ALA A 750 -1.83 25.12 -18.15
CA ALA A 750 -2.55 24.46 -19.24
C ALA A 750 -4.05 24.43 -18.92
N ARG A 751 -4.88 25.00 -19.80
CA ARG A 751 -6.34 24.87 -19.76
C ARG A 751 -6.79 23.88 -20.82
N VAL A 752 -7.40 22.78 -20.38
CA VAL A 752 -7.91 21.73 -21.27
C VAL A 752 -9.42 21.67 -21.14
N ARG A 753 -10.11 21.83 -22.26
CA ARG A 753 -11.56 21.64 -22.32
C ARG A 753 -11.87 20.25 -22.86
N VAL A 754 -12.63 19.48 -22.11
CA VAL A 754 -13.09 18.15 -22.51
C VAL A 754 -14.60 18.07 -22.47
N ARG A 755 -15.18 17.21 -23.31
CA ARG A 755 -16.62 16.96 -23.38
C ARG A 755 -16.92 15.50 -23.23
N ASN A 756 -17.85 15.16 -22.34
CA ASN A 756 -18.44 13.83 -22.31
C ASN A 756 -19.42 13.73 -23.49
N THR A 757 -19.07 12.89 -24.45
CA THR A 757 -19.81 12.67 -25.70
C THR A 757 -20.60 11.37 -25.71
N GLY A 758 -20.44 10.52 -24.69
CA GLY A 758 -21.22 9.30 -24.55
C GLY A 758 -22.58 9.53 -23.89
N ALA A 759 -23.23 8.42 -23.52
CA ALA A 759 -24.61 8.41 -23.02
C ALA A 759 -24.73 8.33 -21.49
N ARG A 760 -23.61 8.25 -20.76
CA ARG A 760 -23.58 8.10 -19.30
C ARG A 760 -22.78 9.23 -18.65
N PRO A 761 -23.10 9.64 -17.41
CA PRO A 761 -22.17 10.45 -16.65
C PRO A 761 -20.87 9.67 -16.47
N GLY A 762 -19.77 10.38 -16.39
CA GLY A 762 -18.50 9.71 -16.17
C GLY A 762 -17.37 10.60 -15.70
N ARG A 763 -16.20 9.98 -15.56
CA ARG A 763 -14.95 10.62 -15.13
C ARG A 763 -13.86 10.50 -16.19
N GLU A 764 -13.11 11.58 -16.40
CA GLU A 764 -11.88 11.61 -17.19
C GLU A 764 -10.70 12.07 -16.33
N VAL A 765 -9.50 11.58 -16.65
CA VAL A 765 -8.24 12.07 -16.10
C VAL A 765 -7.45 12.66 -17.26
N VAL A 766 -7.40 13.99 -17.32
CA VAL A 766 -6.57 14.72 -18.28
C VAL A 766 -5.12 14.64 -17.82
N GLN A 767 -4.27 14.04 -18.64
CA GLN A 767 -2.84 13.86 -18.36
C GLN A 767 -2.04 14.83 -19.24
N ILE A 768 -1.15 15.59 -18.62
CA ILE A 768 -0.27 16.54 -19.31
C ILE A 768 1.16 16.00 -19.30
N TYR A 769 1.68 15.73 -20.49
CA TYR A 769 3.08 15.37 -20.70
C TYR A 769 3.84 16.53 -21.30
N LEU A 770 5.11 16.67 -20.92
CA LEU A 770 6.05 17.56 -21.58
C LEU A 770 7.01 16.74 -22.42
N ALA A 771 7.13 17.11 -23.70
CA ALA A 771 8.11 16.56 -24.63
C ALA A 771 9.02 17.71 -25.10
N PRO A 772 10.35 17.65 -24.96
CA PRO A 772 11.22 18.66 -25.54
C PRO A 772 11.12 18.62 -27.07
N VAL A 773 11.11 19.80 -27.72
CA VAL A 773 11.06 19.90 -29.20
C VAL A 773 12.40 19.45 -29.82
N ASP A 774 13.51 19.82 -29.18
CA ASP A 774 14.84 19.35 -29.54
C ASP A 774 15.18 18.09 -28.74
N ASP A 775 15.25 16.96 -29.44
CA ASP A 775 15.57 15.67 -28.84
C ASP A 775 17.05 15.61 -28.41
N THR A 776 17.29 15.11 -27.19
CA THR A 776 18.63 14.77 -26.71
C THR A 776 18.56 13.38 -26.08
N ALA A 777 19.44 12.48 -26.53
CA ALA A 777 19.44 11.06 -26.12
C ALA A 777 19.58 10.82 -24.60
N ASP A 778 19.98 11.84 -23.84
CA ASP A 778 20.20 11.80 -22.39
C ASP A 778 18.96 12.20 -21.56
N ARG A 779 17.78 12.34 -22.20
CA ARG A 779 16.50 12.65 -21.53
C ARG A 779 15.38 11.70 -21.97
N PRO A 780 14.37 11.50 -21.13
CA PRO A 780 13.13 10.86 -21.56
C PRO A 780 12.49 11.64 -22.72
N ALA A 781 11.92 10.92 -23.69
CA ALA A 781 11.22 11.52 -24.83
C ALA A 781 10.06 12.44 -24.38
N ARG A 782 9.45 12.08 -23.24
CA ARG A 782 8.47 12.89 -22.52
C ARG A 782 8.32 12.40 -21.08
N TRP A 783 7.71 13.22 -20.24
CA TRP A 783 7.36 12.87 -18.86
C TRP A 783 6.04 13.49 -18.43
N LEU A 784 5.36 12.83 -17.50
CA LEU A 784 4.18 13.39 -16.84
C LEU A 784 4.59 14.66 -16.08
N ALA A 785 3.93 15.77 -16.37
CA ALA A 785 4.18 17.05 -15.73
C ALA A 785 3.05 17.47 -14.80
N ALA A 786 1.80 17.13 -15.15
CA ALA A 786 0.63 17.42 -14.34
C ALA A 786 -0.57 16.57 -14.77
N PHE A 787 -1.62 16.51 -13.95
CA PHE A 787 -2.88 15.87 -14.30
C PHE A 787 -4.06 16.53 -13.59
N ALA A 788 -5.28 16.30 -14.08
CA ALA A 788 -6.51 16.66 -13.39
C ALA A 788 -7.64 15.68 -13.70
N GLY A 789 -8.37 15.29 -12.66
CA GLY A 789 -9.63 14.55 -12.79
C GLY A 789 -10.81 15.50 -13.03
N VAL A 790 -11.70 15.15 -13.96
CA VAL A 790 -12.95 15.87 -14.22
C VAL A 790 -14.12 14.91 -14.31
N GLU A 791 -15.31 15.39 -13.99
CA GLU A 791 -16.56 14.63 -14.10
C GLU A 791 -17.57 15.46 -14.90
N ALA A 792 -18.36 14.79 -15.74
CA ALA A 792 -19.35 15.47 -16.58
C ALA A 792 -20.52 14.53 -16.90
N GLY A 793 -21.73 15.09 -17.00
CA GLY A 793 -22.90 14.41 -17.53
C GLY A 793 -22.85 14.24 -19.07
N PRO A 794 -23.75 13.45 -19.66
CA PRO A 794 -23.83 13.28 -21.11
C PRO A 794 -23.98 14.62 -21.86
N GLY A 795 -23.06 14.92 -22.78
CA GLY A 795 -23.03 16.14 -23.56
C GLY A 795 -22.50 17.39 -22.83
N GLU A 796 -22.07 17.27 -21.58
CA GLU A 796 -21.48 18.38 -20.83
C GLU A 796 -19.99 18.57 -21.18
N SER A 797 -19.55 19.82 -21.29
CA SER A 797 -18.14 20.20 -21.42
C SER A 797 -17.64 20.77 -20.09
N VAL A 798 -16.44 20.37 -19.67
CA VAL A 798 -15.77 20.85 -18.47
C VAL A 798 -14.37 21.32 -18.84
N GLU A 799 -13.89 22.35 -18.15
CA GLU A 799 -12.54 22.89 -18.32
C GLU A 799 -11.69 22.52 -17.10
N ALA A 800 -10.53 21.90 -17.34
CA ALA A 800 -9.50 21.64 -16.36
C ALA A 800 -8.42 22.70 -16.48
N GLU A 801 -8.20 23.49 -15.43
CA GLU A 801 -7.05 24.39 -15.32
C GLU A 801 -5.96 23.71 -14.49
N ILE A 802 -4.79 23.49 -15.12
CA ILE A 802 -3.73 22.65 -14.60
C ILE A 802 -2.43 23.46 -14.54
N ALA A 803 -1.88 23.62 -13.33
CA ALA A 803 -0.59 24.25 -13.15
C ALA A 803 0.55 23.31 -13.57
N LEU A 804 1.52 23.84 -14.32
CA LEU A 804 2.74 23.15 -14.68
C LEU A 804 3.81 23.52 -13.65
N PRO A 805 4.26 22.59 -12.79
CA PRO A 805 5.24 22.91 -11.76
C PRO A 805 6.58 23.29 -12.38
N ALA A 806 7.29 24.24 -11.78
CA ALA A 806 8.60 24.70 -12.28
C ALA A 806 9.58 23.53 -12.45
N ARG A 807 9.56 22.56 -11.53
CA ARG A 807 10.40 21.36 -11.54
C ARG A 807 10.23 20.51 -12.80
N ALA A 808 9.08 20.57 -13.48
CA ALA A 808 8.87 19.85 -14.72
C ALA A 808 9.71 20.37 -15.90
N PHE A 809 10.35 21.54 -15.75
CA PHE A 809 11.25 22.16 -16.74
C PHE A 809 12.71 22.21 -16.28
N GLU A 810 13.04 21.52 -15.19
CA GLU A 810 14.37 21.51 -14.59
C GLU A 810 15.01 20.12 -14.67
N ILE A 811 16.34 20.09 -14.71
CA ILE A 811 17.13 18.86 -14.52
C ILE A 811 18.08 19.06 -13.35
N TRP A 812 18.55 17.95 -12.76
CA TRP A 812 19.66 17.98 -11.84
C TRP A 812 20.98 18.10 -12.62
N ASP A 813 21.60 19.29 -12.58
CA ASP A 813 22.92 19.54 -13.17
C ASP A 813 24.00 19.08 -12.19
N GLU A 814 24.64 17.96 -12.52
CA GLU A 814 25.69 17.37 -11.67
C GLU A 814 26.94 18.25 -11.56
N ALA A 815 27.26 19.07 -12.57
CA ALA A 815 28.40 19.96 -12.53
C ALA A 815 28.14 21.20 -11.65
N ALA A 816 26.90 21.70 -11.68
CA ALA A 816 26.47 22.80 -10.81
C ALA A 816 26.09 22.34 -9.39
N GLY A 817 25.77 21.06 -9.21
CA GLY A 817 25.30 20.50 -7.94
C GLY A 817 23.91 21.01 -7.55
N GLY A 818 23.01 21.23 -8.53
CA GLY A 818 21.71 21.83 -8.28
C GLY A 818 20.74 21.72 -9.45
N TRP A 819 19.49 22.13 -9.20
CA TRP A 819 18.45 22.19 -10.23
C TRP A 819 18.70 23.33 -11.20
N SER A 820 18.64 23.01 -12.50
CA SER A 820 18.84 23.96 -13.59
C SER A 820 17.66 23.91 -14.54
N ARG A 821 17.03 25.06 -14.75
CA ARG A 821 15.94 25.21 -15.72
C ARG A 821 16.49 25.13 -17.13
N ILE A 822 15.84 24.34 -17.97
CA ILE A 822 16.31 24.11 -19.34
C ILE A 822 15.49 24.96 -20.31
N PRO A 823 16.09 26.00 -20.90
CA PRO A 823 15.42 26.83 -21.88
C PRO A 823 15.16 26.05 -23.18
N GLY A 824 14.14 26.46 -23.91
CA GLY A 824 13.78 25.88 -25.21
C GLY A 824 12.29 25.61 -25.36
N GLY A 825 11.93 25.08 -26.52
CA GLY A 825 10.56 24.69 -26.85
C GLY A 825 10.18 23.34 -26.26
N TYR A 826 8.99 23.28 -25.69
CA TYR A 826 8.36 22.04 -25.19
C TYR A 826 6.99 21.88 -25.82
N ASP A 827 6.70 20.68 -26.33
CA ASP A 827 5.35 20.27 -26.66
C ASP A 827 4.63 19.84 -25.38
N VAL A 828 3.63 20.62 -25.01
CA VAL A 828 2.65 20.31 -23.96
C VAL A 828 1.58 19.42 -24.57
N GLN A 829 1.60 18.14 -24.21
CA GLN A 829 0.74 17.10 -24.76
C GLN A 829 -0.37 16.77 -23.76
N ALA A 830 -1.63 17.00 -24.14
CA ALA A 830 -2.80 16.60 -23.36
C ALA A 830 -3.39 15.30 -23.93
N GLY A 831 -3.54 14.29 -23.08
CA GLY A 831 -4.01 12.97 -23.47
C GLY A 831 -4.78 12.24 -22.37
N ARG A 832 -5.37 11.11 -22.76
CA ARG A 832 -6.03 10.17 -21.84
C ARG A 832 -5.07 9.17 -21.21
N SER A 833 -3.93 8.96 -21.87
CA SER A 833 -2.83 8.10 -21.48
C SER A 833 -1.59 8.48 -22.30
N LEU A 834 -0.44 7.91 -21.97
CA LEU A 834 0.79 8.12 -22.75
C LEU A 834 0.63 7.69 -24.22
N ALA A 835 -0.16 6.64 -24.48
CA ALA A 835 -0.41 6.12 -25.83
C ALA A 835 -1.55 6.85 -26.57
N ASP A 836 -2.29 7.75 -25.91
CA ASP A 836 -3.46 8.42 -26.44
C ASP A 836 -3.42 9.94 -26.22
N ILE A 837 -2.48 10.59 -26.92
CA ILE A 837 -2.34 12.05 -26.96
C ILE A 837 -3.35 12.63 -27.95
N ARG A 838 -4.16 13.58 -27.48
CA ARG A 838 -5.27 14.16 -28.24
C ARG A 838 -5.00 15.56 -28.74
N LEU A 839 -4.30 16.36 -27.92
CA LEU A 839 -3.99 17.76 -28.22
C LEU A 839 -2.54 18.06 -27.89
N THR A 840 -1.94 18.98 -28.63
CA THR A 840 -0.57 19.44 -28.40
C THR A 840 -0.50 20.94 -28.62
N ALA A 841 0.23 21.63 -27.74
CA ALA A 841 0.55 23.04 -27.85
C ALA A 841 2.02 23.25 -27.50
N THR A 842 2.71 24.14 -28.20
CA THR A 842 4.12 24.43 -27.92
C THR A 842 4.26 25.57 -26.92
N LEU A 843 5.16 25.40 -25.95
CA LEU A 843 5.51 26.37 -24.91
C LEU A 843 7.02 26.67 -24.99
N GLU A 844 7.38 27.94 -25.06
CA GLU A 844 8.77 28.41 -24.98
C GLU A 844 9.10 28.81 -23.54
N ILE A 845 10.26 28.34 -23.06
CA ILE A 845 10.70 28.47 -21.65
C ILE A 845 11.94 29.36 -21.49
#